data_AF-A0A8B6DC75-F1
#
_entry.id   AF-A0A8B6DC75-F1
#
_cell.length_a   1.000
_cell.length_b   1.000
_cell.length_c   1.000
_cell.angle_alpha   90.00
_cell.angle_beta   90.00
_cell.angle_gamma   90.00
#
_symmetry.space_group_name_H-M   'P 1'
#
loop_
_entity.id
_entity.type
_entity.pdbx_description
1 polymer ?
#
loop_
_entity_poly.entity_id
_entity_poly.type
_entity_poly.pdbx_seq_one_letter_code
_entity_poly.pdbx_strand_id
1 'polypeptide(L)'
;MSGKHNLCLDFYKYLCQKIGYEDEVKVRRLTYLIDDLGIPSTTATQITSGSKGEGLQLKGSDLDKMFIDPSFKVYESESDFVPQSCKCILLLMKTEDTHPCFTQLHLANNHDLTVDPGKRIKNSFLGRKFSSELYRLNDMEAMPTIDGITKIHGPCISTTTEDVDVACCLKCDKWISQAKQWIIRPRTTWPPLYLISKIISCGVLFVPIGYKGSSNENLQWRISFSVAEKFLIFSFNHTQLLCYALLKIMIKEIVDQHEDLKGLLCSYFLKTLMFWISEESDPSMWRPDKMISCFMVCLKRLIYCVEYSTLLHYFIPDYNLLYMRFDVDKKDKIERILKNLFEKGIYSFALSETLFDLMTLPVNVMDSPLGRRVVSLNELMDYASLAFHRPLNLLYHFVHVSRSNISRGIFLVRLSFAFQNIPQISQHQPRSSNKHKYYKYKQDSSHLMIGTNSDAITGWLLLASFFYVHGNYLLSVDITNHALRKCTDEKLYPRQIGLNLTQEYILHLLKRTELCTILKSITIKYPKFHPHSPIMPQELQLNGIEPAIRLHPVIFAHFLSFLCYYHLHEQRLCKQSLLLLRQIILQHLTTYPLYTYHDALSLICLGIAHQMIGESYSARQCFLQATQIDKHNVTSAAMRLSNCNVD
;
A
#
# COMPACT_ATOMS: atom_id res chain seq x y z
N MET A 1 -0.01 42.92 25.52
CA MET A 1 1.03 42.51 24.54
C MET A 1 0.38 41.55 23.56
N SER A 2 -0.05 42.07 22.41
CA SER A 2 -0.73 41.30 21.36
C SER A 2 0.26 40.38 20.65
N GLY A 3 -0.01 39.07 20.67
CA GLY A 3 0.78 38.09 19.94
C GLY A 3 0.70 38.37 18.44
N LYS A 4 1.84 38.66 17.79
CA LYS A 4 1.91 38.77 16.34
C LYS A 4 1.55 37.41 15.73
N HIS A 5 0.41 37.36 15.04
CA HIS A 5 -0.01 36.21 14.23
C HIS A 5 1.04 35.95 13.13
N ASN A 6 1.69 34.79 13.12
CA ASN A 6 2.66 34.44 12.07
C ASN A 6 1.95 33.62 10.99
N LEU A 7 1.43 34.31 9.99
CA LEU A 7 0.71 33.75 8.84
C LEU A 7 1.44 32.56 8.18
N CYS A 8 2.78 32.62 8.06
CA CYS A 8 3.57 31.51 7.49
C CYS A 8 3.50 30.25 8.34
N LEU A 9 3.52 30.40 9.67
CA LEU A 9 3.44 29.28 10.59
C LEU A 9 2.04 28.66 10.60
N ASP A 10 0.99 29.48 10.51
CA ASP A 10 -0.38 29.01 10.39
C ASP A 10 -0.61 28.29 9.06
N PHE A 11 -0.05 28.82 7.97
CA PHE A 11 -0.04 28.15 6.67
C PHE A 11 0.68 26.79 6.73
N TYR A 12 1.86 26.73 7.36
CA TYR A 12 2.57 25.47 7.56
C TYR A 12 1.73 24.45 8.34
N LYS A 13 1.09 24.87 9.44
CA LYS A 13 0.20 24.01 10.23
C LYS A 13 -0.99 23.51 9.41
N TYR A 14 -1.59 24.37 8.58
CA TYR A 14 -2.67 23.98 7.68
C TYR A 14 -2.23 22.91 6.69
N LEU A 15 -1.08 23.10 6.05
CA LEU A 15 -0.53 22.11 5.13
C LEU A 15 -0.24 20.79 5.85
N CYS A 16 0.28 20.82 7.08
CA CYS A 16 0.42 19.59 7.89
C CYS A 16 -0.92 18.89 8.13
N GLN A 17 -2.02 19.63 8.31
CA GLN A 17 -3.35 19.02 8.50
C GLN A 17 -3.90 18.39 7.21
N LYS A 18 -3.65 19.00 6.04
CA LYS A 18 -4.15 18.50 4.75
C LYS A 18 -3.27 17.40 4.16
N ILE A 19 -1.95 17.47 4.35
CA ILE A 19 -0.97 16.57 3.71
C ILE A 19 -0.46 15.50 4.70
N GLY A 20 -0.52 15.78 6.00
CA GLY A 20 -0.03 14.95 7.10
C GLY A 20 1.21 15.53 7.76
N TYR A 21 1.31 15.35 9.08
CA TYR A 21 2.46 15.78 9.88
C TYR A 21 3.69 14.91 9.62
N GLU A 22 4.86 15.40 10.02
CA GLU A 22 6.15 14.72 9.78
C GLU A 22 6.17 13.27 10.25
N ASP A 23 5.67 12.98 11.46
CA ASP A 23 5.62 11.62 11.99
C ASP A 23 4.66 10.71 11.21
N GLU A 24 3.55 11.25 10.71
CA GLU A 24 2.56 10.52 9.91
C GLU A 24 3.13 10.15 8.53
N VAL A 25 3.80 11.10 7.89
CA VAL A 25 4.56 10.86 6.66
C VAL A 25 5.61 9.77 6.88
N LYS A 26 6.41 9.87 7.96
CA LYS A 26 7.44 8.86 8.29
C LYS A 26 6.84 7.48 8.44
N VAL A 27 5.69 7.35 9.09
CA VAL A 27 4.97 6.09 9.24
C VAL A 27 4.49 5.52 7.92
N ARG A 28 3.89 6.34 7.05
CA ARG A 28 3.46 5.92 5.71
C ARG A 28 4.65 5.38 4.90
N ARG A 29 5.76 6.12 4.89
CA ARG A 29 7.03 5.71 4.26
C ARG A 29 7.57 4.38 4.80
N LEU A 30 7.63 4.25 6.13
CA LEU A 30 8.10 3.02 6.80
C LEU A 30 7.18 1.83 6.49
N THR A 31 5.88 2.06 6.35
CA THR A 31 4.91 1.02 6.02
C THR A 31 5.24 0.36 4.68
N TYR A 32 5.46 1.16 3.64
CA TYR A 32 5.87 0.66 2.32
C TYR A 32 7.28 0.08 2.31
N LEU A 33 8.21 0.62 3.11
CA LEU A 33 9.54 0.04 3.25
C LEU A 33 9.49 -1.37 3.88
N ILE A 34 8.62 -1.59 4.86
CA ILE A 34 8.40 -2.91 5.46
C ILE A 34 7.82 -3.88 4.42
N ASP A 35 6.92 -3.40 3.55
CA ASP A 35 6.34 -4.20 2.48
C ASP A 35 7.39 -4.62 1.44
N ASP A 36 8.30 -3.72 1.08
CA ASP A 36 9.44 -4.01 0.20
C ASP A 36 10.36 -5.12 0.76
N LEU A 37 10.50 -5.19 2.09
CA LEU A 37 11.30 -6.20 2.79
C LEU A 37 10.55 -7.51 3.04
N GLY A 38 9.22 -7.52 2.88
CA GLY A 38 8.31 -8.58 3.32
C GLY A 38 7.97 -9.64 2.27
N ILE A 39 8.71 -9.72 1.15
CA ILE A 39 8.47 -10.73 0.11
C ILE A 39 9.65 -11.73 0.09
N PRO A 40 9.52 -12.90 0.72
CA PRO A 40 10.47 -14.00 0.56
C PRO A 40 9.99 -15.08 -0.43
N SER A 41 8.81 -14.93 -1.05
CA SER A 41 8.20 -15.99 -1.89
C SER A 41 8.44 -15.83 -3.38
N THR A 42 8.89 -14.67 -3.85
CA THR A 42 9.44 -14.50 -5.19
C THR A 42 10.93 -14.26 -5.04
N THR A 43 11.73 -14.82 -5.95
CA THR A 43 13.17 -14.54 -6.02
C THR A 43 13.45 -13.06 -6.35
N ALA A 44 12.42 -12.26 -6.64
CA ALA A 44 12.48 -10.86 -7.06
C ALA A 44 12.38 -9.88 -5.89
N THR A 45 13.28 -8.89 -5.85
CA THR A 45 13.24 -7.80 -4.86
C THR A 45 12.22 -6.73 -5.28
N GLN A 46 11.31 -6.34 -4.40
CA GLN A 46 10.34 -5.26 -4.66
C GLN A 46 10.85 -3.91 -4.16
N ILE A 47 10.56 -2.85 -4.92
CA ILE A 47 10.76 -1.46 -4.51
C ILE A 47 9.46 -0.71 -4.74
N THR A 48 8.91 -0.15 -3.67
CA THR A 48 7.71 0.70 -3.75
C THR A 48 8.12 2.17 -3.81
N SER A 49 7.56 2.91 -4.76
CA SER A 49 7.68 4.37 -4.91
C SER A 49 6.33 5.00 -5.26
N GLY A 50 6.32 6.06 -6.05
CA GLY A 50 5.12 6.86 -6.31
C GLY A 50 4.73 7.74 -5.13
N SER A 51 3.70 8.56 -5.32
CA SER A 51 3.28 9.55 -4.33
C SER A 51 2.96 8.91 -2.98
N LYS A 52 2.25 7.76 -3.00
CA LYS A 52 1.94 7.00 -1.79
C LYS A 52 3.20 6.44 -1.13
N GLY A 53 4.10 5.82 -1.89
CA GLY A 53 5.38 5.30 -1.39
C GLY A 53 6.30 6.38 -0.80
N GLU A 54 6.18 7.61 -1.28
CA GLU A 54 6.88 8.80 -0.78
C GLU A 54 6.24 9.42 0.48
N GLY A 55 5.11 8.86 0.94
CA GLY A 55 4.37 9.32 2.12
C GLY A 55 3.43 10.48 1.85
N LEU A 56 2.99 10.69 0.60
CA LEU A 56 1.99 11.68 0.21
C LEU A 56 0.66 10.98 -0.14
N GLN A 57 -0.47 11.56 0.26
CA GLN A 57 -1.80 11.02 0.02
C GLN A 57 -2.74 12.10 -0.54
N LEU A 58 -2.31 12.71 -1.63
CA LEU A 58 -3.07 13.71 -2.37
C LEU A 58 -4.12 13.02 -3.25
N LYS A 59 -5.19 13.73 -3.62
CA LYS A 59 -6.20 13.25 -4.59
C LYS A 59 -5.50 12.74 -5.86
N GLY A 60 -5.74 11.48 -6.24
CA GLY A 60 -5.09 10.77 -7.35
C GLY A 60 -3.57 10.55 -7.15
N SER A 61 -3.16 10.18 -5.93
CA SER A 61 -1.82 9.68 -5.64
C SER A 61 -1.68 8.23 -6.10
N ASP A 62 -0.63 8.00 -6.87
CA ASP A 62 -0.19 6.73 -7.41
C ASP A 62 0.65 5.91 -6.41
N LEU A 63 0.70 4.61 -6.67
CA LEU A 63 1.62 3.66 -6.04
C LEU A 63 2.42 2.93 -7.11
N ASP A 64 3.71 3.22 -7.20
CA ASP A 64 4.58 2.53 -8.15
C ASP A 64 5.23 1.32 -7.47
N LYS A 65 5.23 0.16 -8.12
CA LYS A 65 5.93 -1.04 -7.68
C LYS A 65 6.92 -1.48 -8.74
N MET A 66 8.18 -1.58 -8.37
CA MET A 66 9.23 -2.12 -9.22
C MET A 66 9.66 -3.48 -8.71
N PHE A 67 9.70 -4.50 -9.58
CA PHE A 67 10.20 -5.82 -9.26
C PHE A 67 11.54 -6.06 -9.98
N ILE A 68 12.59 -6.35 -9.23
CA ILE A 68 13.91 -6.66 -9.79
C ILE A 68 13.92 -8.13 -10.21
N ASP A 69 14.11 -8.39 -11.49
CA ASP A 69 14.22 -9.75 -12.03
C ASP A 69 15.59 -10.36 -11.65
N PRO A 70 15.62 -11.37 -10.77
CA PRO A 70 16.85 -11.98 -10.28
C PRO A 70 17.52 -12.87 -11.33
N SER A 71 16.83 -13.16 -12.43
CA SER A 71 17.33 -13.97 -13.54
C SER A 71 18.39 -13.22 -14.35
N PHE A 72 18.56 -11.91 -14.13
CA PHE A 72 19.50 -11.07 -14.85
C PHE A 72 20.41 -10.27 -13.92
N LYS A 73 21.61 -10.00 -14.39
CA LYS A 73 22.50 -9.01 -13.78
C LYS A 73 23.17 -8.19 -14.87
N VAL A 74 23.11 -6.87 -14.71
CA VAL A 74 23.66 -5.91 -15.68
C VAL A 74 25.01 -5.40 -15.18
N TYR A 75 25.97 -5.28 -16.09
CA TYR A 75 27.30 -4.72 -15.84
C TYR A 75 27.66 -3.67 -16.89
N GLU A 76 28.52 -2.73 -16.51
CA GLU A 76 29.08 -1.73 -17.43
C GLU A 76 30.31 -2.28 -18.18
N SER A 77 31.14 -3.09 -17.49
CA SER A 77 32.34 -3.72 -18.06
C SER A 77 32.42 -5.20 -17.70
N GLU A 78 33.03 -6.00 -18.58
CA GLU A 78 33.35 -7.42 -18.31
C GLU A 78 34.34 -7.58 -17.15
N SER A 79 35.20 -6.58 -16.92
CA SER A 79 36.12 -6.57 -15.77
C SER A 79 35.41 -6.53 -14.41
N ASP A 80 34.13 -6.13 -14.40
CA ASP A 80 33.33 -6.05 -13.19
C ASP A 80 32.62 -7.35 -12.84
N PHE A 81 32.78 -8.39 -13.68
CA PHE A 81 32.15 -9.68 -13.45
C PHE A 81 32.66 -10.27 -12.14
N VAL A 82 31.71 -10.57 -11.26
CA VAL A 82 32.01 -11.27 -10.01
C VAL A 82 32.11 -12.76 -10.35
N PRO A 83 33.28 -13.41 -10.16
CA PRO A 83 33.44 -14.84 -10.42
C PRO A 83 32.76 -15.62 -9.29
N GLN A 84 31.46 -15.88 -9.43
CA GLN A 84 30.73 -16.83 -8.60
C GLN A 84 29.61 -17.47 -9.41
N SER A 85 29.15 -18.62 -8.93
CA SER A 85 28.16 -19.55 -9.49
C SER A 85 26.77 -18.93 -9.74
N CYS A 86 26.69 -17.86 -10.52
CA CYS A 86 25.49 -17.13 -10.81
C CYS A 86 24.60 -17.94 -11.74
N LYS A 87 23.50 -18.48 -11.21
CA LYS A 87 22.37 -19.01 -11.99
C LYS A 87 21.56 -17.88 -12.65
N CYS A 88 22.22 -16.83 -13.13
CA CYS A 88 21.59 -15.67 -13.77
C CYS A 88 22.31 -15.29 -15.07
N ILE A 89 21.58 -14.65 -15.97
CA ILE A 89 22.04 -14.18 -17.28
C ILE A 89 22.79 -12.86 -17.09
N LEU A 90 24.02 -12.81 -17.60
CA LEU A 90 24.84 -11.60 -17.52
C LEU A 90 24.65 -10.75 -18.77
N LEU A 91 24.26 -9.49 -18.55
CA LEU A 91 24.08 -8.49 -19.59
C LEU A 91 25.13 -7.39 -19.44
N LEU A 92 25.67 -6.95 -20.57
CA LEU A 92 26.54 -5.79 -20.70
C LEU A 92 25.75 -4.61 -21.24
N MET A 93 25.94 -3.45 -20.63
CA MET A 93 25.41 -2.21 -21.15
C MET A 93 26.24 -1.73 -22.34
N LYS A 94 25.55 -1.19 -23.34
CA LYS A 94 26.12 -0.55 -24.52
C LYS A 94 25.47 0.80 -24.71
N THR A 95 26.26 1.84 -24.49
CA THR A 95 25.81 3.23 -24.55
C THR A 95 26.18 3.91 -25.88
N GLU A 96 26.97 3.23 -26.71
CA GLU A 96 27.26 3.60 -28.10
C GLU A 96 25.93 3.83 -28.84
N ASP A 97 25.77 4.97 -29.51
CA ASP A 97 24.59 5.36 -30.27
C ASP A 97 23.25 5.39 -29.49
N THR A 98 23.32 5.66 -28.18
CA THR A 98 22.13 5.86 -27.35
C THR A 98 22.07 7.26 -26.75
N HIS A 99 20.85 7.74 -26.50
CA HIS A 99 20.64 9.00 -25.80
C HIS A 99 21.12 8.89 -24.34
N PRO A 100 21.67 9.95 -23.72
CA PRO A 100 21.90 9.99 -22.27
C PRO A 100 20.69 9.48 -21.48
N CYS A 101 20.95 8.71 -20.41
CA CYS A 101 19.97 7.95 -19.62
C CYS A 101 19.39 6.69 -20.28
N PHE A 102 19.80 6.34 -21.50
CA PHE A 102 19.41 5.09 -22.16
C PHE A 102 20.63 4.23 -22.47
N THR A 103 20.39 2.93 -22.70
CA THR A 103 21.42 1.97 -23.08
C THR A 103 20.78 0.82 -23.87
N GLN A 104 21.56 0.15 -24.72
CA GLN A 104 21.24 -1.20 -25.16
C GLN A 104 21.82 -2.20 -24.16
N LEU A 105 21.21 -3.39 -24.05
CA LEU A 105 21.70 -4.47 -23.21
C LEU A 105 22.01 -5.69 -24.09
N HIS A 106 23.22 -6.23 -23.93
CA HIS A 106 23.74 -7.31 -24.74
C HIS A 106 24.16 -8.48 -23.86
N LEU A 107 23.99 -9.72 -24.33
CA LEU A 107 24.55 -10.88 -23.66
C LEU A 107 26.08 -10.76 -23.56
N ALA A 108 26.67 -11.12 -22.42
CA ALA A 108 28.12 -11.11 -22.21
C ALA A 108 28.86 -12.14 -23.09
N ASN A 109 30.05 -11.81 -23.61
CA ASN A 109 30.71 -12.55 -24.70
C ASN A 109 30.99 -14.03 -24.39
N ASN A 110 31.28 -14.37 -23.12
CA ASN A 110 31.58 -15.74 -22.68
C ASN A 110 30.41 -16.45 -21.96
N HIS A 111 29.20 -15.89 -22.02
CA HIS A 111 28.00 -16.52 -21.48
C HIS A 111 27.11 -17.04 -22.61
N ASP A 112 27.08 -18.36 -22.76
CA ASP A 112 25.92 -19.02 -23.35
C ASP A 112 24.79 -19.08 -22.32
N LEU A 113 23.54 -19.23 -22.77
CA LEU A 113 22.40 -19.52 -21.90
C LEU A 113 22.57 -20.94 -21.31
N THR A 114 23.52 -21.12 -20.39
CA THR A 114 23.86 -22.41 -19.77
C THR A 114 22.78 -22.88 -18.79
N VAL A 115 21.94 -21.95 -18.32
CA VAL A 115 20.70 -22.20 -17.59
C VAL A 115 19.56 -22.06 -18.59
N ASP A 116 18.65 -23.03 -18.71
CA ASP A 116 17.44 -22.86 -19.52
C ASP A 116 16.60 -21.72 -18.90
N PRO A 117 16.60 -20.51 -19.49
CA PRO A 117 15.95 -19.35 -18.89
C PRO A 117 14.42 -19.38 -19.11
N GLY A 118 13.90 -20.50 -19.62
CA GLY A 118 12.53 -20.64 -20.07
C GLY A 118 12.29 -19.97 -21.43
N LYS A 119 11.24 -20.42 -22.12
CA LYS A 119 10.85 -19.93 -23.45
C LYS A 119 10.64 -18.41 -23.47
N ARG A 120 10.07 -17.87 -22.39
CA ARG A 120 9.77 -16.45 -22.20
C ARG A 120 11.01 -15.56 -22.35
N ILE A 121 12.09 -15.87 -21.62
CA ILE A 121 13.32 -15.09 -21.64
C ILE A 121 14.04 -15.26 -22.98
N LYS A 122 14.08 -16.48 -23.54
CA LYS A 122 14.69 -16.72 -24.87
C LYS A 122 14.05 -15.85 -25.96
N ASN A 123 12.73 -15.72 -25.93
CA ASN A 123 11.98 -14.93 -26.91
C ASN A 123 12.19 -13.42 -26.78
N SER A 124 12.87 -12.95 -25.74
CA SER A 124 13.20 -11.53 -25.57
C SER A 124 14.55 -11.13 -26.18
N PHE A 125 15.31 -12.08 -26.73
CA PHE A 125 16.59 -11.82 -27.40
C PHE A 125 16.45 -11.77 -28.93
N LEU A 126 17.12 -10.78 -29.54
CA LEU A 126 17.36 -10.69 -30.98
C LEU A 126 18.86 -10.88 -31.23
N GLY A 127 19.26 -12.13 -31.46
CA GLY A 127 20.66 -12.52 -31.43
C GLY A 127 21.24 -12.32 -30.03
N ARG A 128 22.26 -11.46 -29.90
CA ARG A 128 22.87 -11.10 -28.59
C ARG A 128 22.20 -9.90 -27.91
N LYS A 129 21.30 -9.18 -28.59
CA LYS A 129 20.65 -7.98 -28.06
C LYS A 129 19.42 -8.35 -27.26
N PHE A 130 19.25 -7.76 -26.08
CA PHE A 130 18.09 -7.98 -25.22
C PHE A 130 17.04 -6.90 -25.45
N SER A 131 15.94 -7.27 -26.10
CA SER A 131 14.87 -6.36 -26.50
C SER A 131 13.99 -5.98 -25.31
N SER A 132 13.85 -4.68 -25.05
CA SER A 132 13.00 -4.18 -23.98
C SER A 132 11.53 -4.39 -24.31
N GLU A 133 11.14 -4.25 -25.58
CA GLU A 133 9.77 -4.47 -26.03
C GLU A 133 9.35 -5.93 -25.92
N LEU A 134 10.17 -6.86 -26.42
CA LEU A 134 9.86 -8.28 -26.33
C LEU A 134 9.85 -8.74 -24.87
N TYR A 135 10.73 -8.20 -24.02
CA TYR A 135 10.68 -8.45 -22.58
C TYR A 135 9.35 -7.99 -21.97
N ARG A 136 8.89 -6.75 -22.23
CA ARG A 136 7.59 -6.26 -21.71
C ARG A 136 6.41 -7.12 -22.14
N LEU A 137 6.33 -7.47 -23.42
CA LEU A 137 5.22 -8.26 -23.96
C LEU A 137 5.17 -9.65 -23.31
N ASN A 138 6.33 -10.30 -23.22
CA ASN A 138 6.47 -11.61 -22.60
C ASN A 138 6.18 -11.60 -21.09
N ASP A 139 6.52 -10.52 -20.39
CA ASP A 139 6.19 -10.37 -18.97
C ASP A 139 4.69 -10.11 -18.74
N MET A 140 4.05 -9.33 -19.62
CA MET A 140 2.60 -9.10 -19.60
C MET A 140 1.81 -10.40 -19.76
N GLU A 141 2.20 -11.27 -20.70
CA GLU A 141 1.54 -12.57 -20.91
C GLU A 141 1.65 -13.52 -19.70
N ALA A 142 2.68 -13.36 -18.88
CA ALA A 142 2.94 -14.22 -17.72
C ALA A 142 2.26 -13.75 -16.43
N MET A 143 1.70 -12.54 -16.39
CA MET A 143 1.02 -12.01 -15.23
C MET A 143 -0.38 -12.64 -15.10
N PRO A 144 -0.75 -13.19 -13.93
CA PRO A 144 -2.12 -13.64 -13.71
C PRO A 144 -3.08 -12.46 -13.92
N THR A 145 -4.12 -12.66 -14.72
CA THR A 145 -5.21 -11.69 -14.89
C THR A 145 -5.90 -11.51 -13.54
N ILE A 146 -5.47 -10.51 -12.78
CA ILE A 146 -6.19 -10.01 -11.62
C ILE A 146 -7.30 -9.13 -12.19
N ASP A 147 -8.55 -9.34 -11.74
CA ASP A 147 -9.77 -8.67 -12.23
C ASP A 147 -9.55 -7.19 -12.58
N GLY A 148 -9.40 -6.92 -13.88
CA GLY A 148 -9.08 -5.61 -14.44
C GLY A 148 -8.45 -5.73 -15.82
N ILE A 149 -8.70 -4.73 -16.69
CA ILE A 149 -7.99 -4.63 -17.96
C ILE A 149 -6.55 -4.20 -17.64
N THR A 150 -5.56 -4.97 -18.07
CA THR A 150 -4.15 -4.58 -18.00
C THR A 150 -3.82 -3.71 -19.19
N LYS A 151 -3.34 -2.48 -18.95
CA LYS A 151 -2.89 -1.56 -20.00
C LYS A 151 -1.40 -1.32 -19.85
N ILE A 152 -0.66 -1.39 -20.96
CA ILE A 152 0.74 -0.96 -20.98
C ILE A 152 0.77 0.58 -20.96
N HIS A 153 1.46 1.15 -19.98
CA HIS A 153 1.71 2.58 -19.87
C HIS A 153 3.20 2.84 -19.64
N GLY A 154 3.90 3.23 -20.70
CA GLY A 154 5.35 3.41 -20.65
C GLY A 154 6.07 2.10 -20.29
N PRO A 155 6.98 2.09 -19.29
CA PRO A 155 7.63 0.85 -18.86
C PRO A 155 6.75 -0.03 -17.96
N CYS A 156 5.55 0.43 -17.60
CA CYS A 156 4.70 -0.20 -16.60
C CYS A 156 3.53 -0.96 -17.24
N ILE A 157 3.03 -1.94 -16.50
CA ILE A 157 1.71 -2.53 -16.65
C ILE A 157 0.84 -1.91 -15.56
N SER A 158 -0.23 -1.21 -15.97
CA SER A 158 -1.20 -0.58 -15.06
C SER A 158 -2.49 -1.40 -15.04
N THR A 159 -3.11 -1.54 -13.88
CA THR A 159 -4.45 -2.13 -13.75
C THR A 159 -5.50 -1.03 -13.77
N THR A 160 -6.63 -1.23 -14.44
CA THR A 160 -7.72 -0.22 -14.48
C THR A 160 -8.43 -0.02 -13.14
N THR A 161 -8.19 -0.90 -12.16
CA THR A 161 -8.94 -0.98 -10.89
C THR A 161 -8.21 -0.34 -9.71
N GLU A 162 -6.90 -0.14 -9.77
CA GLU A 162 -6.10 0.53 -8.74
C GLU A 162 -5.08 1.47 -9.41
N ASP A 163 -4.83 2.67 -8.87
CA ASP A 163 -3.74 3.58 -9.30
C ASP A 163 -2.36 2.98 -8.93
N VAL A 164 -2.07 1.78 -9.44
CA VAL A 164 -0.88 0.97 -9.16
C VAL A 164 -0.18 0.68 -10.48
N ASP A 165 1.00 1.24 -10.64
CA ASP A 165 1.87 0.98 -11.78
C ASP A 165 2.92 -0.05 -11.41
N VAL A 166 2.99 -1.15 -12.16
CA VAL A 166 3.95 -2.23 -11.94
C VAL A 166 4.99 -2.25 -13.05
N ALA A 167 6.28 -2.18 -12.70
CA ALA A 167 7.39 -2.31 -13.64
C ALA A 167 8.34 -3.45 -13.25
N CYS A 168 8.64 -4.34 -14.19
CA CYS A 168 9.75 -5.28 -14.04
C CYS A 168 11.05 -4.61 -14.50
N CYS A 169 12.10 -4.76 -13.71
CA CYS A 169 13.36 -4.06 -13.91
C CYS A 169 14.56 -4.98 -13.71
N LEU A 170 15.69 -4.59 -14.29
CA LEU A 170 16.97 -5.26 -14.11
C LEU A 170 17.87 -4.38 -13.23
N LYS A 171 18.92 -4.98 -12.66
CA LYS A 171 19.81 -4.27 -11.73
C LYS A 171 21.29 -4.36 -12.14
N CYS A 172 21.97 -3.23 -12.03
CA CYS A 172 23.42 -3.16 -11.87
C CYS A 172 23.73 -2.77 -10.43
N ASP A 173 24.58 -3.54 -9.75
CA ASP A 173 24.95 -3.27 -8.35
C ASP A 173 25.95 -2.11 -8.21
N LYS A 174 26.57 -1.67 -9.32
CA LYS A 174 27.51 -0.56 -9.34
C LYS A 174 26.83 0.73 -9.81
N TRP A 175 27.36 1.85 -9.32
CA TRP A 175 27.04 3.16 -9.89
C TRP A 175 27.73 3.31 -11.25
N ILE A 176 27.00 3.79 -12.24
CA ILE A 176 27.43 3.81 -13.64
C ILE A 176 28.27 5.06 -13.96
N SER A 177 29.11 4.96 -14.98
CA SER A 177 30.00 6.06 -15.41
C SER A 177 29.23 7.30 -15.87
N GLN A 178 28.08 7.14 -16.56
CA GLN A 178 27.23 8.25 -17.01
C GLN A 178 26.79 9.17 -15.85
N ALA A 179 26.67 8.64 -14.63
CA ALA A 179 26.25 9.38 -13.45
C ALA A 179 27.42 9.75 -12.51
N LYS A 180 28.67 9.62 -12.97
CA LYS A 180 29.88 9.91 -12.17
C LYS A 180 29.95 11.38 -11.74
N GLN A 181 29.49 12.30 -12.58
CA GLN A 181 29.46 13.73 -12.25
C GLN A 181 28.66 14.02 -10.98
N TRP A 182 27.59 13.27 -10.72
CA TRP A 182 26.79 13.43 -9.51
C TRP A 182 27.61 13.13 -8.24
N ILE A 183 28.54 12.18 -8.28
CA ILE A 183 29.37 11.84 -7.11
C ILE A 183 30.31 13.00 -6.74
N ILE A 184 30.94 13.60 -7.75
CA ILE A 184 32.00 14.61 -7.55
C ILE A 184 31.49 16.05 -7.44
N ARG A 185 30.17 16.26 -7.59
CA ARG A 185 29.58 17.60 -7.55
C ARG A 185 29.81 18.27 -6.19
N PRO A 186 30.26 19.53 -6.14
CA PRO A 186 30.46 20.24 -4.89
C PRO A 186 29.11 20.49 -4.21
N ARG A 187 29.04 20.20 -2.90
CA ARG A 187 27.83 20.37 -2.08
C ARG A 187 28.20 20.93 -0.73
N THR A 188 27.34 21.80 -0.19
CA THR A 188 27.55 22.40 1.12
C THR A 188 26.82 21.64 2.23
N THR A 189 25.61 21.12 1.97
CA THR A 189 24.75 20.62 3.06
C THR A 189 23.88 19.40 2.72
N TRP A 190 23.16 19.41 1.60
CA TRP A 190 22.30 18.31 1.18
C TRP A 190 22.69 17.80 -0.23
N PRO A 191 22.66 16.48 -0.47
CA PRO A 191 22.44 15.40 0.48
C PRO A 191 23.69 15.14 1.36
N PRO A 192 23.52 14.63 2.60
CA PRO A 192 24.66 14.33 3.47
C PRO A 192 25.51 13.17 2.92
N LEU A 193 26.82 13.18 3.20
CA LEU A 193 27.78 12.21 2.64
C LEU A 193 27.39 10.74 2.86
N TYR A 194 26.89 10.39 4.05
CA TYR A 194 26.46 9.01 4.34
C TYR A 194 25.34 8.56 3.39
N LEU A 195 24.45 9.48 3.00
CA LEU A 195 23.34 9.19 2.09
C LEU A 195 23.85 9.03 0.66
N ILE A 196 24.80 9.87 0.25
CA ILE A 196 25.48 9.72 -1.05
C ILE A 196 26.16 8.35 -1.14
N SER A 197 26.94 7.96 -0.12
CA SER A 197 27.57 6.63 -0.07
C SER A 197 26.54 5.50 -0.11
N LYS A 198 25.42 5.65 0.60
CA LYS A 198 24.33 4.67 0.58
C LYS A 198 23.70 4.54 -0.81
N ILE A 199 23.41 5.66 -1.47
CA ILE A 199 22.86 5.71 -2.82
C ILE A 199 23.80 5.01 -3.81
N ILE A 200 25.09 5.34 -3.79
CA ILE A 200 26.11 4.73 -4.66
C ILE A 200 26.16 3.21 -4.45
N SER A 201 26.11 2.75 -3.19
CA SER A 201 26.15 1.32 -2.84
C SER A 201 24.94 0.51 -3.33
N CYS A 202 23.83 1.18 -3.68
CA CYS A 202 22.63 0.51 -4.18
C CYS A 202 22.66 0.26 -5.70
N GLY A 203 23.58 0.90 -6.43
CA GLY A 203 23.69 0.81 -7.88
C GLY A 203 22.54 1.50 -8.61
N VAL A 204 22.17 0.98 -9.79
CA VAL A 204 21.13 1.53 -10.66
C VAL A 204 20.22 0.44 -11.22
N LEU A 205 19.02 0.85 -11.65
CA LEU A 205 18.04 -0.04 -12.27
C LEU A 205 17.90 0.24 -13.77
N PHE A 206 17.34 -0.72 -14.50
CA PHE A 206 17.00 -0.60 -15.91
C PHE A 206 15.54 -0.96 -16.09
N VAL A 207 14.75 -0.03 -16.62
CA VAL A 207 13.34 -0.27 -16.95
C VAL A 207 13.19 -0.44 -18.46
N PRO A 208 12.31 -1.33 -18.91
CA PRO A 208 12.21 -1.65 -20.31
C PRO A 208 11.42 -0.55 -21.02
N ILE A 209 12.08 0.51 -21.50
CA ILE A 209 11.50 1.52 -22.38
C ILE A 209 12.63 2.23 -23.13
N GLY A 210 12.44 2.44 -24.42
CA GLY A 210 13.42 3.13 -25.25
C GLY A 210 13.21 4.64 -25.33
N TYR A 211 14.19 5.33 -25.91
CA TYR A 211 14.06 6.74 -26.22
C TYR A 211 13.15 6.92 -27.43
N LYS A 212 12.06 7.66 -27.23
CA LYS A 212 11.01 7.84 -28.24
C LYS A 212 11.56 8.43 -29.54
N GLY A 213 11.30 7.77 -30.65
CA GLY A 213 11.73 8.21 -31.98
C GLY A 213 13.17 7.85 -32.34
N SER A 214 13.86 7.05 -31.51
CA SER A 214 15.15 6.47 -31.88
C SER A 214 14.98 5.25 -32.79
N SER A 215 15.94 5.00 -33.67
CA SER A 215 15.91 3.87 -34.63
C SER A 215 15.91 2.49 -33.98
N ASN A 216 16.38 2.39 -32.73
CA ASN A 216 16.47 1.15 -31.95
C ASN A 216 15.63 1.24 -30.66
N GLU A 217 14.53 1.99 -30.66
CA GLU A 217 13.70 2.24 -29.47
C GLU A 217 13.29 0.94 -28.75
N ASN A 218 12.92 -0.09 -29.49
CA ASN A 218 12.52 -1.39 -28.93
C ASN A 218 13.66 -2.19 -28.28
N LEU A 219 14.93 -1.86 -28.58
CA LEU A 219 16.12 -2.50 -28.01
C LEU A 219 16.70 -1.73 -26.82
N GLN A 220 16.25 -0.50 -26.62
CA GLN A 220 16.79 0.37 -25.58
C GLN A 220 16.09 0.17 -24.24
N TRP A 221 16.87 0.37 -23.19
CA TRP A 221 16.47 0.34 -21.80
C TRP A 221 16.79 1.70 -21.17
N ARG A 222 15.88 2.21 -20.34
CA ARG A 222 16.10 3.46 -19.61
C ARG A 222 16.73 3.17 -18.26
N ILE A 223 17.80 3.87 -17.95
CA ILE A 223 18.43 3.86 -16.62
C ILE A 223 17.48 4.54 -15.64
N SER A 224 17.19 3.87 -14.54
CA SER A 224 16.29 4.33 -13.49
C SER A 224 17.05 4.48 -12.17
N PHE A 225 16.85 5.63 -11.54
CA PHE A 225 17.41 5.99 -10.24
C PHE A 225 16.34 5.93 -9.13
N SER A 226 15.23 5.22 -9.32
CA SER A 226 14.08 5.23 -8.39
C SER A 226 14.46 4.91 -6.93
N VAL A 227 15.43 4.01 -6.70
CA VAL A 227 15.96 3.72 -5.35
C VAL A 227 16.68 4.94 -4.77
N ALA A 228 17.52 5.60 -5.56
CA ALA A 228 18.24 6.81 -5.15
C ALA A 228 17.26 7.96 -4.89
N GLU A 229 16.30 8.17 -5.79
CA GLU A 229 15.24 9.18 -5.66
C GLU A 229 14.43 8.97 -4.38
N LYS A 230 14.07 7.72 -4.07
CA LYS A 230 13.37 7.37 -2.82
C LYS A 230 14.19 7.79 -1.60
N PHE A 231 15.49 7.49 -1.58
CA PHE A 231 16.37 7.92 -0.49
C PHE A 231 16.47 9.44 -0.35
N LEU A 232 16.55 10.17 -1.47
CA LEU A 232 16.60 11.63 -1.47
C LEU A 232 15.29 12.23 -0.94
N ILE A 233 14.13 11.77 -1.43
CA ILE A 233 12.81 12.23 -0.94
C ILE A 233 12.64 11.92 0.55
N PHE A 234 13.15 10.78 1.01
CA PHE A 234 13.07 10.39 2.43
C PHE A 234 13.96 11.28 3.31
N SER A 235 14.99 11.89 2.74
CA SER A 235 15.90 12.82 3.43
C SER A 235 15.44 14.27 3.45
N PHE A 236 14.39 14.63 2.70
CA PHE A 236 13.78 15.95 2.82
C PHE A 236 13.28 16.19 4.24
N ASN A 237 13.55 17.39 4.74
CA ASN A 237 12.86 17.87 5.92
C ASN A 237 11.37 18.12 5.58
N HIS A 238 10.54 18.31 6.60
CA HIS A 238 9.10 18.40 6.37
C HIS A 238 8.70 19.63 5.53
N THR A 239 9.40 20.76 5.66
CA THR A 239 9.13 21.97 4.86
C THR A 239 9.39 21.73 3.37
N GLN A 240 10.51 21.07 3.02
CA GLN A 240 10.82 20.66 1.64
C GLN A 240 9.73 19.75 1.06
N LEU A 241 9.29 18.75 1.85
CA LEU A 241 8.25 17.83 1.42
C LEU A 241 6.90 18.54 1.20
N LEU A 242 6.53 19.46 2.09
CA LEU A 242 5.30 20.25 1.93
C LEU A 242 5.38 21.16 0.70
N CYS A 243 6.55 21.75 0.40
CA CYS A 243 6.74 22.50 -0.84
C CYS A 243 6.58 21.62 -2.08
N TYR A 244 7.14 20.40 -2.06
CA TYR A 244 6.97 19.43 -3.14
C TYR A 244 5.49 19.05 -3.32
N ALA A 245 4.79 18.74 -2.23
CA ALA A 245 3.36 18.43 -2.26
C ALA A 245 2.53 19.61 -2.78
N LEU A 246 2.85 20.84 -2.36
CA LEU A 246 2.16 22.05 -2.78
C LEU A 246 2.34 22.31 -4.29
N LEU A 247 3.54 22.12 -4.83
CA LEU A 247 3.75 22.15 -6.28
C LEU A 247 2.85 21.15 -7.00
N LYS A 248 2.77 19.90 -6.52
CA LYS A 248 1.91 18.87 -7.14
C LYS A 248 0.44 19.27 -7.12
N ILE A 249 -0.06 19.78 -5.99
CA ILE A 249 -1.44 20.25 -5.85
C ILE A 249 -1.71 21.38 -6.86
N MET A 250 -0.87 22.41 -6.88
CA MET A 250 -1.07 23.58 -7.74
C MET A 250 -1.02 23.22 -9.23
N ILE A 251 -0.10 22.36 -9.65
CA ILE A 251 -0.06 21.89 -11.05
C ILE A 251 -1.30 21.08 -11.39
N LYS A 252 -1.70 20.15 -10.53
CA LYS A 252 -2.85 19.28 -10.79
C LYS A 252 -4.20 20.02 -10.81
N GLU A 253 -4.39 20.95 -9.88
CA GLU A 253 -5.68 21.62 -9.70
C GLU A 253 -5.82 22.90 -10.52
N ILE A 254 -4.74 23.39 -11.14
CA ILE A 254 -4.78 24.62 -11.93
C ILE A 254 -4.28 24.38 -13.34
N VAL A 255 -3.07 23.86 -13.52
CA VAL A 255 -2.48 23.67 -14.86
C VAL A 255 -3.16 22.51 -15.59
N ASP A 256 -3.28 21.35 -14.94
CA ASP A 256 -3.85 20.14 -15.55
C ASP A 256 -5.37 20.20 -15.75
N GLN A 257 -6.05 21.26 -15.30
CA GLN A 257 -7.46 21.54 -15.64
C GLN A 257 -7.62 21.99 -17.09
N HIS A 258 -6.55 22.47 -17.71
CA HIS A 258 -6.49 22.69 -19.15
C HIS A 258 -6.12 21.38 -19.85
N GLU A 259 -7.06 20.77 -20.57
CA GLU A 259 -6.86 19.46 -21.20
C GLU A 259 -5.63 19.39 -22.12
N ASP A 260 -5.36 20.47 -22.85
CA ASP A 260 -4.20 20.60 -23.75
C ASP A 260 -2.85 20.69 -23.04
N LEU A 261 -2.86 21.01 -21.73
CA LEU A 261 -1.67 21.11 -20.90
C LEU A 261 -1.46 19.92 -19.95
N LYS A 262 -2.49 19.09 -19.80
CA LYS A 262 -2.54 18.00 -18.83
C LYS A 262 -1.34 17.06 -18.99
N GLY A 263 -0.58 16.88 -17.90
CA GLY A 263 0.55 15.95 -17.86
C GLY A 263 1.85 16.47 -18.52
N LEU A 264 1.88 17.72 -18.99
CA LEU A 264 3.11 18.31 -19.50
C LEU A 264 4.13 18.59 -18.39
N LEU A 265 3.67 18.96 -17.19
CA LEU A 265 4.48 19.14 -15.98
C LEU A 265 4.23 18.00 -14.98
N CYS A 266 4.81 16.82 -15.23
CA CYS A 266 4.56 15.66 -14.39
C CYS A 266 5.30 15.70 -13.03
N SER A 267 4.86 14.85 -12.09
CA SER A 267 5.44 14.72 -10.74
C SER A 267 6.96 14.47 -10.74
N TYR A 268 7.50 13.83 -11.78
CA TYR A 268 8.93 13.57 -11.92
C TYR A 268 9.75 14.84 -12.13
N PHE A 269 9.23 15.80 -12.91
CA PHE A 269 9.88 17.09 -13.12
C PHE A 269 9.86 17.92 -11.84
N LEU A 270 8.73 17.96 -11.14
CA LEU A 270 8.62 18.63 -9.85
C LEU A 270 9.56 18.03 -8.81
N LYS A 271 9.75 16.70 -8.84
CA LYS A 271 10.69 16.00 -7.96
C LYS A 271 12.14 16.40 -8.28
N THR A 272 12.51 16.36 -9.55
CA THR A 272 13.85 16.75 -10.03
C THR A 272 14.15 18.21 -9.69
N LEU A 273 13.18 19.11 -9.88
CA LEU A 273 13.26 20.50 -9.49
C LEU A 273 13.57 20.65 -8.00
N MET A 274 12.85 19.92 -7.15
CA MET A 274 13.05 19.96 -5.71
C MET A 274 14.43 19.43 -5.28
N PHE A 275 14.99 18.45 -5.98
CA PHE A 275 16.36 18.00 -5.71
C PHE A 275 17.39 19.08 -6.00
N TRP A 276 17.28 19.76 -7.15
CA TRP A 276 18.18 20.87 -7.50
C TRP A 276 18.07 22.03 -6.50
N ILE A 277 16.85 22.48 -6.20
CA ILE A 277 16.65 23.58 -5.24
C ILE A 277 17.19 23.18 -3.86
N SER A 278 16.97 21.94 -3.42
CA SER A 278 17.44 21.46 -2.11
C SER A 278 18.96 21.37 -2.03
N GLU A 279 19.64 20.99 -3.12
CA GLU A 279 21.10 20.93 -3.20
C GLU A 279 21.74 22.32 -3.22
N GLU A 280 21.12 23.28 -3.89
CA GLU A 280 21.66 24.63 -4.10
C GLU A 280 21.30 25.63 -3.00
N SER A 281 20.28 25.33 -2.18
CA SER A 281 19.79 26.26 -1.14
C SER A 281 20.48 26.03 0.21
N ASP A 282 20.60 27.10 0.99
CA ASP A 282 21.02 27.00 2.39
C ASP A 282 19.95 26.28 3.23
N PRO A 283 20.30 25.30 4.10
CA PRO A 283 19.32 24.58 4.91
C PRO A 283 18.45 25.45 5.82
N SER A 284 18.95 26.62 6.25
CA SER A 284 18.21 27.59 7.07
C SER A 284 17.05 28.26 6.32
N MET A 285 16.95 28.03 5.01
CA MET A 285 15.79 28.38 4.20
C MET A 285 14.58 27.54 4.58
N TRP A 286 14.75 26.23 4.74
CA TRP A 286 13.67 25.26 4.83
C TRP A 286 13.10 25.15 6.24
N ARG A 287 12.42 26.21 6.68
CA ARG A 287 11.81 26.32 8.01
C ARG A 287 10.30 26.52 7.93
N PRO A 288 9.54 26.06 8.95
CA PRO A 288 8.10 26.26 9.02
C PRO A 288 7.65 27.73 8.90
N ASP A 289 8.38 28.65 9.52
CA ASP A 289 8.08 30.09 9.48
C ASP A 289 8.43 30.77 8.15
N LYS A 290 9.09 30.06 7.23
CA LYS A 290 9.42 30.50 5.87
C LYS A 290 8.64 29.74 4.79
N MET A 291 7.62 28.96 5.16
CA MET A 291 6.91 28.04 4.26
C MET A 291 6.46 28.68 2.94
N ILE A 292 5.83 29.86 3.01
CA ILE A 292 5.37 30.59 1.82
C ILE A 292 6.56 31.00 0.95
N SER A 293 7.59 31.63 1.53
CA SER A 293 8.79 32.04 0.80
C SER A 293 9.52 30.85 0.14
N CYS A 294 9.58 29.70 0.82
CA CYS A 294 10.12 28.46 0.27
C CYS A 294 9.35 28.05 -0.98
N PHE A 295 8.02 27.99 -0.90
CA PHE A 295 7.18 27.66 -2.04
C PHE A 295 7.36 28.64 -3.20
N MET A 296 7.42 29.95 -2.93
CA MET A 296 7.61 30.96 -3.97
C MET A 296 8.94 30.80 -4.70
N VAL A 297 10.01 30.39 -4.02
CA VAL A 297 11.29 30.07 -4.67
C VAL A 297 11.17 28.84 -5.57
N CYS A 298 10.45 27.81 -5.11
CA CYS A 298 10.19 26.64 -5.95
C CYS A 298 9.37 26.99 -7.20
N LEU A 299 8.31 27.79 -7.06
CA LEU A 299 7.50 28.24 -8.17
C LEU A 299 8.31 29.11 -9.15
N LYS A 300 9.15 30.03 -8.64
CA LYS A 300 10.05 30.83 -9.47
C LYS A 300 11.03 29.97 -10.25
N ARG A 301 11.61 28.93 -9.63
CA ARG A 301 12.50 28.00 -10.33
C ARG A 301 11.73 27.22 -11.40
N LEU A 302 10.50 26.79 -11.13
CA LEU A 302 9.67 26.12 -12.13
C LEU A 302 9.37 27.03 -13.34
N ILE A 303 9.02 28.30 -13.11
CA ILE A 303 8.82 29.29 -14.17
C ILE A 303 10.08 29.40 -15.03
N TYR A 304 11.25 29.54 -14.40
CA TYR A 304 12.54 29.57 -15.11
C TYR A 304 12.75 28.30 -15.95
N CYS A 305 12.50 27.11 -15.39
CA CYS A 305 12.67 25.86 -16.14
C CYS A 305 11.76 25.78 -17.37
N VAL A 306 10.51 26.27 -17.29
CA VAL A 306 9.60 26.34 -18.44
C VAL A 306 10.08 27.39 -19.45
N GLU A 307 10.40 28.60 -18.98
CA GLU A 307 10.83 29.74 -19.81
C GLU A 307 12.06 29.41 -20.66
N TYR A 308 13.03 28.71 -20.08
CA TYR A 308 14.25 28.32 -20.79
C TYR A 308 14.21 26.87 -21.30
N SER A 309 13.07 26.18 -21.19
CA SER A 309 12.91 24.76 -21.54
C SER A 309 14.05 23.88 -20.99
N THR A 310 14.48 24.16 -19.76
CA THR A 310 15.67 23.57 -19.14
C THR A 310 15.37 23.01 -17.74
N LEU A 311 15.51 21.71 -17.61
CA LEU A 311 15.56 21.02 -16.32
C LEU A 311 16.48 19.81 -16.49
N LEU A 312 17.72 19.95 -16.06
CA LEU A 312 18.71 18.89 -16.17
C LEU A 312 18.32 17.72 -15.27
N HIS A 313 18.49 16.50 -15.75
CA HIS A 313 18.27 15.31 -14.95
C HIS A 313 19.26 15.28 -13.78
N TYR A 314 18.77 15.03 -12.57
CA TYR A 314 19.53 15.29 -11.35
C TYR A 314 20.83 14.47 -11.25
N PHE A 315 20.81 13.21 -11.71
CA PHE A 315 21.97 12.31 -11.67
C PHE A 315 22.83 12.33 -12.94
N ILE A 316 22.26 12.73 -14.09
CA ILE A 316 22.91 12.72 -15.41
C ILE A 316 22.61 14.07 -16.07
N PRO A 317 23.35 15.14 -15.75
CA PRO A 317 23.02 16.50 -16.18
C PRO A 317 23.04 16.72 -17.70
N ASP A 318 23.72 15.84 -18.45
CA ASP A 318 23.73 15.85 -19.92
C ASP A 318 22.34 15.58 -20.53
N TYR A 319 21.38 15.12 -19.72
CA TYR A 319 20.00 14.89 -20.14
C TYR A 319 19.06 16.01 -19.66
N ASN A 320 18.59 16.86 -20.58
CA ASN A 320 17.57 17.87 -20.28
C ASN A 320 16.15 17.29 -20.42
N LEU A 321 15.40 17.25 -19.31
CA LEU A 321 14.06 16.67 -19.22
C LEU A 321 12.97 17.47 -19.95
N LEU A 322 13.20 18.77 -20.18
CA LEU A 322 12.24 19.67 -20.84
C LEU A 322 12.59 19.96 -22.31
N TYR A 323 13.65 19.33 -22.84
CA TYR A 323 14.03 19.51 -24.23
C TYR A 323 12.90 19.06 -25.17
N MET A 324 12.48 19.97 -26.06
CA MET A 324 11.39 19.76 -27.03
C MET A 324 10.06 19.28 -26.41
N ARG A 325 9.85 19.50 -25.11
CA ARG A 325 8.65 19.03 -24.40
C ARG A 325 7.40 19.85 -24.73
N PHE A 326 7.58 21.14 -25.02
CA PHE A 326 6.50 22.09 -25.26
C PHE A 326 6.55 22.58 -26.71
N ASP A 327 5.40 22.65 -27.35
CA ASP A 327 5.23 23.55 -28.50
C ASP A 327 5.10 25.01 -28.00
N VAL A 328 5.23 25.97 -28.91
CA VAL A 328 5.27 27.40 -28.58
C VAL A 328 4.01 27.84 -27.85
N ASP A 329 2.83 27.49 -28.36
CA ASP A 329 1.54 27.91 -27.80
C ASP A 329 1.31 27.35 -26.38
N LYS A 330 1.61 26.07 -26.16
CA LYS A 330 1.47 25.45 -24.83
C LYS A 330 2.50 25.99 -23.85
N LYS A 331 3.72 26.27 -24.30
CA LYS A 331 4.74 26.90 -23.47
C LYS A 331 4.28 28.27 -22.97
N ASP A 332 3.86 29.14 -23.88
CA ASP A 332 3.37 30.49 -23.54
C ASP A 332 2.18 30.43 -22.58
N LYS A 333 1.25 29.48 -22.79
CA LYS A 333 0.10 29.27 -21.92
C LYS A 333 0.50 28.82 -20.51
N ILE A 334 1.40 27.85 -20.39
CA ILE A 334 1.92 27.38 -19.09
C ILE A 334 2.65 28.52 -18.37
N GLU A 335 3.54 29.23 -19.07
CA GLU A 335 4.28 30.35 -18.50
C GLU A 335 3.35 31.42 -17.94
N ARG A 336 2.33 31.81 -18.71
CA ARG A 336 1.34 32.80 -18.27
C ARG A 336 0.60 32.35 -17.02
N ILE A 337 0.18 31.08 -16.95
CA ILE A 337 -0.48 30.54 -15.76
C ILE A 337 0.47 30.59 -14.56
N LEU A 338 1.70 30.07 -14.70
CA LEU A 338 2.66 30.03 -13.59
C LEU A 338 3.07 31.45 -13.12
N LYS A 339 3.27 32.39 -14.05
CA LYS A 339 3.56 33.81 -13.76
C LYS A 339 2.38 34.45 -13.01
N ASN A 340 1.13 34.19 -13.42
CA ASN A 340 -0.05 34.65 -12.68
C ASN A 340 -0.12 34.09 -11.25
N LEU A 341 0.18 32.80 -11.07
CA LEU A 341 0.26 32.19 -9.73
C LEU A 341 1.32 32.88 -8.87
N PHE A 342 2.48 33.17 -9.45
CA PHE A 342 3.57 33.83 -8.75
C PHE A 342 3.21 35.27 -8.35
N GLU A 343 2.61 36.04 -9.27
CA GLU A 343 2.15 37.42 -9.02
C GLU A 343 1.09 37.49 -7.92
N LYS A 344 0.15 36.52 -7.90
CA LYS A 344 -0.88 36.45 -6.85
C LYS A 344 -0.33 36.03 -5.48
N GLY A 345 0.88 35.47 -5.41
CA GLY A 345 1.50 35.03 -4.16
C GLY A 345 0.57 34.12 -3.35
N ILE A 346 0.33 34.45 -2.08
CA ILE A 346 -0.54 33.66 -1.19
C ILE A 346 -2.00 33.56 -1.70
N TYR A 347 -2.49 34.57 -2.42
CA TYR A 347 -3.85 34.57 -2.97
C TYR A 347 -4.03 33.55 -4.08
N SER A 348 -2.95 33.04 -4.67
CA SER A 348 -3.02 31.95 -5.66
C SER A 348 -3.61 30.66 -5.08
N PHE A 349 -3.50 30.43 -3.77
CA PHE A 349 -4.05 29.24 -3.11
C PHE A 349 -5.58 29.19 -3.15
N ALA A 350 -6.26 30.33 -3.28
CA ALA A 350 -7.71 30.39 -3.47
C ALA A 350 -8.17 29.81 -4.83
N LEU A 351 -7.24 29.55 -5.76
CA LEU A 351 -7.55 28.93 -7.05
C LEU A 351 -7.55 27.39 -6.97
N SER A 352 -7.07 26.82 -5.86
CA SER A 352 -7.00 25.38 -5.63
C SER A 352 -8.17 24.93 -4.77
N GLU A 353 -8.89 23.88 -5.21
CA GLU A 353 -9.99 23.25 -4.47
C GLU A 353 -9.50 22.76 -3.10
N THR A 354 -8.32 22.13 -3.05
CA THR A 354 -7.75 21.58 -1.81
C THR A 354 -7.36 22.66 -0.80
N LEU A 355 -6.97 23.84 -1.28
CA LEU A 355 -6.41 24.92 -0.45
C LEU A 355 -7.39 26.08 -0.22
N PHE A 356 -8.57 26.05 -0.86
CA PHE A 356 -9.54 27.15 -0.82
C PHE A 356 -9.94 27.55 0.61
N ASP A 357 -10.17 26.56 1.49
CA ASP A 357 -10.56 26.78 2.90
C ASP A 357 -9.55 27.62 3.68
N LEU A 358 -8.29 27.70 3.23
CA LEU A 358 -7.24 28.48 3.87
C LEU A 358 -7.62 29.97 3.99
N MET A 359 -8.35 30.50 3.00
CA MET A 359 -8.67 31.93 2.92
C MET A 359 -9.94 32.30 3.69
N THR A 360 -10.73 31.31 4.13
CA THR A 360 -12.06 31.51 4.72
C THR A 360 -12.16 31.06 6.19
N LEU A 361 -11.19 30.30 6.70
CA LEU A 361 -11.21 29.82 8.09
C LEU A 361 -10.75 30.89 9.10
N PRO A 362 -11.51 31.16 10.18
CA PRO A 362 -10.99 31.89 11.32
C PRO A 362 -9.87 31.09 11.96
N VAL A 363 -8.73 31.73 12.19
CA VAL A 363 -7.50 31.11 12.72
C VAL A 363 -7.72 30.31 14.02
N ASN A 364 -8.76 30.65 14.79
CA ASN A 364 -9.08 30.01 16.06
C ASN A 364 -9.61 28.56 15.97
N VAL A 365 -10.01 28.06 14.79
CA VAL A 365 -10.49 26.66 14.63
C VAL A 365 -9.32 25.68 14.44
N MET A 366 -8.16 26.18 14.01
CA MET A 366 -7.01 25.36 13.61
C MET A 366 -6.19 24.79 14.77
N ASP A 367 -6.42 25.27 16.00
CA ASP A 367 -5.56 24.95 17.13
C ASP A 367 -6.00 23.74 17.97
N SER A 368 -7.15 23.10 17.71
CA SER A 368 -7.52 21.95 18.54
C SER A 368 -6.51 20.79 18.33
N PRO A 369 -5.82 20.29 19.37
CA PRO A 369 -4.96 19.09 19.32
C PRO A 369 -5.68 17.82 18.88
N LEU A 370 -6.99 17.95 18.76
CA LEU A 370 -7.99 16.91 18.76
C LEU A 370 -8.45 16.65 17.32
N GLY A 371 -8.73 17.70 16.52
CA GLY A 371 -8.98 17.56 15.08
C GLY A 371 -7.81 16.92 14.31
N ARG A 372 -6.58 17.25 14.74
CA ARG A 372 -5.31 16.69 14.22
C ARG A 372 -5.24 15.15 14.27
N ARG A 373 -5.87 14.54 15.26
CA ARG A 373 -5.76 13.09 15.52
C ARG A 373 -6.81 12.26 14.78
N VAL A 374 -7.90 12.87 14.30
CA VAL A 374 -9.02 12.18 13.64
C VAL A 374 -8.68 11.83 12.18
N VAL A 375 -8.17 12.79 11.41
CA VAL A 375 -7.77 12.60 10.00
C VAL A 375 -6.68 11.53 9.89
N SER A 376 -5.69 11.62 10.79
CA SER A 376 -4.64 10.62 11.00
C SER A 376 -5.21 9.20 11.15
N LEU A 377 -6.23 8.99 11.98
CA LEU A 377 -6.75 7.65 12.29
C LEU A 377 -7.39 6.94 11.08
N ASN A 378 -8.18 7.64 10.27
CA ASN A 378 -8.83 7.03 9.10
C ASN A 378 -7.80 6.63 8.04
N GLU A 379 -6.84 7.51 7.73
CA GLU A 379 -5.75 7.23 6.79
C GLU A 379 -4.89 6.05 7.28
N LEU A 380 -4.59 6.00 8.57
CA LEU A 380 -3.76 4.96 9.19
C LEU A 380 -4.45 3.58 9.26
N MET A 381 -5.79 3.54 9.31
CA MET A 381 -6.55 2.29 9.27
C MET A 381 -6.46 1.58 7.91
N ASP A 382 -6.34 2.33 6.81
CA ASP A 382 -6.14 1.78 5.48
C ASP A 382 -4.78 1.06 5.38
N TYR A 383 -3.71 1.65 5.93
CA TYR A 383 -2.37 1.04 5.97
C TYR A 383 -2.29 -0.22 6.85
N ALA A 384 -3.11 -0.30 7.90
CA ALA A 384 -3.21 -1.47 8.75
C ALA A 384 -3.87 -2.68 8.05
N SER A 385 -4.38 -2.51 6.81
CA SER A 385 -5.05 -3.56 6.03
C SER A 385 -4.17 -4.22 4.96
N LEU A 386 -2.97 -3.68 4.69
CA LEU A 386 -2.04 -4.24 3.70
C LEU A 386 -1.55 -5.63 4.13
N ALA A 387 -1.83 -6.60 3.26
CA ALA A 387 -1.66 -8.02 3.52
C ALA A 387 -0.36 -8.54 2.93
N PHE A 388 0.75 -8.58 3.67
CA PHE A 388 1.82 -9.55 3.40
C PHE A 388 2.62 -9.93 4.67
N HIS A 389 3.16 -11.15 4.61
CA HIS A 389 3.74 -11.92 5.69
C HIS A 389 5.26 -11.65 5.84
N ARG A 390 5.74 -11.62 7.09
CA ARG A 390 7.15 -11.89 7.50
C ARG A 390 8.18 -10.77 7.28
N PRO A 391 8.00 -9.62 7.94
CA PRO A 391 9.09 -9.34 8.86
C PRO A 391 8.53 -9.04 10.24
N LEU A 392 7.98 -10.08 10.88
CA LEU A 392 7.54 -10.05 12.28
C LEU A 392 8.61 -9.43 13.18
N ASN A 393 9.89 -9.76 12.93
CA ASN A 393 11.01 -9.19 13.68
C ASN A 393 11.17 -7.68 13.46
N LEU A 394 10.98 -7.17 12.24
CA LEU A 394 11.03 -5.73 11.97
C LEU A 394 9.81 -5.03 12.58
N LEU A 395 8.61 -5.58 12.39
CA LEU A 395 7.41 -5.03 13.01
C LEU A 395 7.55 -4.99 14.54
N TYR A 396 8.04 -6.06 15.15
CA TYR A 396 8.33 -6.11 16.58
C TYR A 396 9.38 -5.06 16.97
N HIS A 397 10.50 -4.97 16.25
CA HIS A 397 11.51 -3.95 16.48
C HIS A 397 10.94 -2.53 16.43
N PHE A 398 10.14 -2.21 15.40
CA PHE A 398 9.53 -0.89 15.25
C PHE A 398 8.48 -0.59 16.31
N VAL A 399 7.72 -1.58 16.79
CA VAL A 399 6.85 -1.42 17.95
C VAL A 399 7.65 -0.96 19.18
N HIS A 400 8.84 -1.51 19.39
CA HIS A 400 9.67 -1.22 20.56
C HIS A 400 10.52 0.05 20.45
N VAL A 401 11.00 0.39 19.26
CA VAL A 401 11.88 1.56 19.04
C VAL A 401 11.09 2.84 18.74
N SER A 402 9.83 2.70 18.31
CA SER A 402 8.99 3.86 17.99
C SER A 402 8.71 4.73 19.22
N ARG A 403 9.18 5.97 19.18
CA ARG A 403 8.89 7.00 20.19
C ARG A 403 7.50 7.63 20.04
N SER A 404 6.91 7.58 18.84
CA SER A 404 5.56 8.07 18.60
C SER A 404 4.52 7.03 18.99
N ASN A 405 3.56 7.43 19.82
CA ASN A 405 2.41 6.58 20.20
C ASN A 405 1.57 6.18 18.99
N ILE A 406 1.57 7.02 17.94
CA ILE A 406 0.82 6.80 16.70
C ILE A 406 1.47 5.68 15.90
N SER A 407 2.74 5.86 15.59
CA SER A 407 3.56 4.87 14.89
C SER A 407 3.56 3.52 15.62
N ARG A 408 3.73 3.53 16.96
CA ARG A 408 3.65 2.32 17.79
C ARG A 408 2.30 1.61 17.67
N GLY A 409 1.20 2.36 17.73
CA GLY A 409 -0.15 1.81 17.59
C GLY A 409 -0.36 1.11 16.25
N ILE A 410 0.11 1.68 15.15
CA ILE A 410 -0.03 1.09 13.81
C ILE A 410 0.81 -0.16 13.66
N PHE A 411 2.07 -0.13 14.08
CA PHE A 411 2.93 -1.31 14.03
C PHE A 411 2.35 -2.45 14.88
N LEU A 412 1.73 -2.14 16.03
CA LEU A 412 1.02 -3.13 16.85
C LEU A 412 -0.19 -3.75 16.13
N VAL A 413 -0.97 -2.95 15.40
CA VAL A 413 -2.11 -3.45 14.61
C VAL A 413 -1.64 -4.37 13.48
N ARG A 414 -0.60 -3.96 12.74
CA ARG A 414 0.00 -4.79 11.68
C ARG A 414 0.61 -6.08 12.23
N LEU A 415 1.32 -5.99 13.36
CA LEU A 415 1.92 -7.13 14.04
C LEU A 415 0.85 -8.15 14.46
N SER A 416 -0.22 -7.69 15.09
CA SER A 416 -1.32 -8.57 15.52
C SER A 416 -2.03 -9.21 14.34
N PHE A 417 -2.27 -8.45 13.25
CA PHE A 417 -2.80 -9.02 12.02
C PHE A 417 -1.89 -10.10 11.42
N ALA A 418 -0.57 -9.88 11.42
CA ALA A 418 0.37 -10.89 10.96
C ALA A 418 0.27 -12.17 11.82
N PHE A 419 0.21 -12.03 13.14
CA PHE A 419 0.05 -13.15 14.07
C PHE A 419 -1.31 -13.86 13.96
N GLN A 420 -2.38 -13.15 13.58
CA GLN A 420 -3.69 -13.75 13.29
C GLN A 420 -3.66 -14.63 12.02
N ASN A 421 -2.82 -14.31 11.04
CA ASN A 421 -2.76 -15.06 9.77
C ASN A 421 -1.84 -16.29 9.85
N ILE A 422 -0.77 -16.29 10.66
CA ILE A 422 0.21 -17.40 10.71
C ILE A 422 -0.45 -18.78 10.91
N PRO A 423 -1.37 -18.95 11.89
CA PRO A 423 -2.00 -20.25 12.15
C PRO A 423 -2.95 -20.69 11.03
N GLN A 424 -3.46 -19.75 10.23
CA GLN A 424 -4.39 -20.03 9.13
C GLN A 424 -3.71 -20.63 7.90
N ILE A 425 -2.42 -20.38 7.71
CA ILE A 425 -1.66 -20.82 6.53
C ILE A 425 -0.64 -21.90 6.86
N SER A 426 -0.49 -22.24 8.14
CA SER A 426 0.52 -23.21 8.56
C SER A 426 0.05 -24.63 8.28
N GLN A 427 0.52 -25.23 7.19
CA GLN A 427 0.21 -26.62 6.87
C GLN A 427 0.79 -27.58 7.93
N HIS A 428 0.01 -28.58 8.31
CA HIS A 428 0.48 -29.70 9.13
C HIS A 428 1.31 -30.66 8.26
N GLN A 429 2.54 -30.98 8.69
CA GLN A 429 3.29 -32.06 8.08
C GLN A 429 2.59 -33.41 8.41
N PRO A 430 2.16 -34.19 7.40
CA PRO A 430 1.38 -35.41 7.61
C PRO A 430 2.11 -36.51 8.38
N ARG A 431 3.45 -36.42 8.52
CA ARG A 431 4.30 -37.35 9.29
C ARG A 431 4.99 -36.69 10.49
N SER A 432 4.27 -35.85 11.23
CA SER A 432 4.81 -35.19 12.43
C SER A 432 4.56 -36.02 13.70
N SER A 433 5.57 -36.11 14.57
CA SER A 433 5.44 -36.77 15.88
C SER A 433 4.44 -36.05 16.79
N ASN A 434 3.85 -36.75 17.76
CA ASN A 434 2.92 -36.14 18.73
C ASN A 434 3.55 -34.96 19.49
N LYS A 435 4.86 -35.04 19.77
CA LYS A 435 5.64 -33.94 20.36
C LYS A 435 5.64 -32.70 19.45
N HIS A 436 5.84 -32.87 18.14
CA HIS A 436 5.81 -31.78 17.18
C HIS A 436 4.42 -31.15 17.05
N LYS A 437 3.36 -31.97 17.00
CA LYS A 437 1.97 -31.50 16.98
C LYS A 437 1.64 -30.65 18.22
N TYR A 438 2.09 -31.08 19.41
CA TYR A 438 1.90 -30.33 20.65
C TYR A 438 2.64 -28.98 20.68
N TYR A 439 3.91 -28.94 20.26
CA TYR A 439 4.63 -27.66 20.17
C TYR A 439 3.98 -26.72 19.17
N LYS A 440 3.50 -27.25 18.05
CA LYS A 440 2.81 -26.48 17.03
C LYS A 440 1.50 -25.88 17.57
N TYR A 441 0.68 -26.68 18.25
CA TYR A 441 -0.51 -26.23 18.95
C TYR A 441 -0.20 -25.07 19.91
N LYS A 442 0.82 -25.22 20.77
CA LYS A 442 1.24 -24.16 21.69
C LYS A 442 1.69 -22.89 20.97
N GLN A 443 2.45 -23.04 19.90
CA GLN A 443 2.94 -21.92 19.11
C GLN A 443 1.78 -21.16 18.44
N ASP A 444 0.85 -21.87 17.81
CA ASP A 444 -0.28 -21.26 17.12
C ASP A 444 -1.25 -20.60 18.11
N SER A 445 -1.51 -21.23 19.25
CA SER A 445 -2.25 -20.60 20.35
C SER A 445 -1.58 -19.32 20.82
N SER A 446 -0.25 -19.34 21.04
CA SER A 446 0.50 -18.14 21.44
C SER A 446 0.46 -17.05 20.38
N HIS A 447 0.52 -17.40 19.09
CA HIS A 447 0.39 -16.42 18.01
C HIS A 447 -1.01 -15.78 18.01
N LEU A 448 -2.08 -16.57 18.11
CA LEU A 448 -3.44 -16.03 18.17
C LEU A 448 -3.65 -15.14 19.40
N MET A 449 -3.10 -15.53 20.56
CA MET A 449 -3.11 -14.70 21.77
C MET A 449 -2.47 -13.33 21.52
N ILE A 450 -1.28 -13.29 20.91
CA ILE A 450 -0.64 -12.02 20.51
C ILE A 450 -1.52 -11.27 19.51
N GLY A 451 -2.16 -11.99 18.59
CA GLY A 451 -3.12 -11.47 17.62
C GLY A 451 -4.33 -10.77 18.24
N THR A 452 -4.63 -11.01 19.52
CA THR A 452 -5.70 -10.30 20.25
C THR A 452 -5.27 -8.96 20.85
N ASN A 453 -3.96 -8.67 20.87
CA ASN A 453 -3.42 -7.51 21.57
C ASN A 453 -3.87 -6.18 20.97
N SER A 454 -4.04 -6.10 19.65
CA SER A 454 -4.38 -4.84 18.96
C SER A 454 -5.83 -4.78 18.46
N ASP A 455 -6.67 -5.76 18.80
CA ASP A 455 -7.97 -5.93 18.15
C ASP A 455 -9.05 -6.27 19.19
N ALA A 456 -10.19 -5.60 19.10
CA ALA A 456 -11.26 -5.76 20.09
C ALA A 456 -12.01 -7.10 19.97
N ILE A 457 -12.14 -7.65 18.76
CA ILE A 457 -13.09 -8.72 18.45
C ILE A 457 -12.50 -9.79 17.51
N THR A 458 -12.11 -9.42 16.29
CA THR A 458 -11.57 -10.31 15.25
C THR A 458 -10.50 -11.28 15.77
N GLY A 459 -9.49 -10.78 16.48
CA GLY A 459 -8.41 -11.60 17.02
C GLY A 459 -8.92 -12.62 18.05
N TRP A 460 -9.86 -12.19 18.90
CA TRP A 460 -10.50 -13.06 19.89
C TRP A 460 -11.37 -14.13 19.23
N LEU A 461 -12.09 -13.79 18.16
CA LEU A 461 -12.92 -14.76 17.44
C LEU A 461 -12.08 -15.79 16.69
N LEU A 462 -10.94 -15.39 16.10
CA LEU A 462 -10.00 -16.35 15.50
C LEU A 462 -9.38 -17.28 16.56
N LEU A 463 -9.08 -16.76 17.75
CA LEU A 463 -8.62 -17.56 18.89
C LEU A 463 -9.70 -18.53 19.39
N ALA A 464 -10.95 -18.07 19.52
CA ALA A 464 -12.08 -18.93 19.88
C ALA A 464 -12.27 -20.04 18.85
N SER A 465 -12.22 -19.70 17.56
CA SER A 465 -12.31 -20.65 16.45
C SER A 465 -11.20 -21.70 16.49
N PHE A 466 -9.98 -21.31 16.85
CA PHE A 466 -8.88 -22.25 17.09
C PHE A 466 -9.20 -23.23 18.22
N PHE A 467 -9.71 -22.75 19.36
CA PHE A 467 -10.08 -23.64 20.47
C PHE A 467 -11.24 -24.56 20.13
N TYR A 468 -12.23 -24.07 19.36
CA TYR A 468 -13.32 -24.87 18.82
C TYR A 468 -12.81 -26.04 17.98
N VAL A 469 -11.97 -25.78 16.98
CA VAL A 469 -11.43 -26.84 16.08
C VAL A 469 -10.62 -27.89 16.86
N HIS A 470 -10.03 -27.52 17.99
CA HIS A 470 -9.28 -28.43 18.86
C HIS A 470 -10.14 -29.08 19.96
N GLY A 471 -11.47 -28.93 19.92
CA GLY A 471 -12.41 -29.57 20.84
C GLY A 471 -12.53 -28.91 22.22
N ASN A 472 -11.95 -27.73 22.42
CA ASN A 472 -12.05 -27.01 23.69
C ASN A 472 -13.23 -26.02 23.66
N TYR A 473 -14.45 -26.58 23.65
CA TYR A 473 -15.70 -25.84 23.43
C TYR A 473 -16.02 -24.84 24.55
N LEU A 474 -15.76 -25.19 25.82
CA LEU A 474 -16.01 -24.28 26.96
C LEU A 474 -15.15 -23.03 26.85
N LEU A 475 -13.85 -23.19 26.61
CA LEU A 475 -12.94 -22.05 26.45
C LEU A 475 -13.28 -21.20 25.21
N SER A 476 -13.70 -21.85 24.12
CA SER A 476 -14.19 -21.15 22.93
C SER A 476 -15.40 -20.27 23.25
N VAL A 477 -16.38 -20.77 24.01
CA VAL A 477 -17.55 -20.00 24.47
C VAL A 477 -17.14 -18.84 25.37
N ASP A 478 -16.25 -19.07 26.33
CA ASP A 478 -15.78 -18.02 27.24
C ASP A 478 -15.11 -16.87 26.49
N ILE A 479 -14.24 -17.20 25.54
CA ILE A 479 -13.56 -16.21 24.69
C ILE A 479 -14.56 -15.48 23.79
N THR A 480 -15.53 -16.20 23.23
CA THR A 480 -16.58 -15.62 22.37
C THR A 480 -17.45 -14.65 23.15
N ASN A 481 -17.84 -15.00 24.38
CA ASN A 481 -18.59 -14.13 25.29
C ASN A 481 -17.76 -12.90 25.68
N HIS A 482 -16.47 -13.05 25.94
CA HIS A 482 -15.56 -11.93 26.18
C HIS A 482 -15.48 -10.98 24.98
N ALA A 483 -15.41 -11.52 23.76
CA ALA A 483 -15.43 -10.71 22.54
C ALA A 483 -16.77 -9.96 22.38
N LEU A 484 -17.90 -10.64 22.58
CA LEU A 484 -19.23 -10.06 22.50
C LEU A 484 -19.46 -8.93 23.53
N ARG A 485 -18.95 -9.06 24.76
CA ARG A 485 -19.02 -7.96 25.76
C ARG A 485 -18.29 -6.69 25.33
N LYS A 486 -17.35 -6.79 24.39
CA LYS A 486 -16.62 -5.65 23.84
C LYS A 486 -17.32 -5.04 22.62
N CYS A 487 -18.28 -5.74 22.03
CA CYS A 487 -19.14 -5.27 20.95
C CYS A 487 -20.22 -4.34 21.53
N THR A 488 -19.99 -3.03 21.51
CA THR A 488 -21.06 -2.03 21.74
C THR A 488 -21.58 -1.54 20.40
N ASP A 489 -22.83 -1.06 20.34
CA ASP A 489 -23.42 -0.50 19.12
C ASP A 489 -22.56 0.63 18.53
N GLU A 490 -21.85 1.41 19.37
CA GLU A 490 -20.90 2.43 18.89
C GLU A 490 -19.62 1.89 18.22
N LYS A 491 -19.32 0.59 18.36
CA LYS A 491 -18.08 -0.06 17.88
C LYS A 491 -18.28 -0.97 16.68
N LEU A 492 -19.49 -1.50 16.47
CA LEU A 492 -19.78 -2.48 15.39
C LEU A 492 -20.04 -1.85 14.02
N TYR A 493 -20.30 -0.55 13.98
CA TYR A 493 -20.73 0.18 12.78
C TYR A 493 -19.65 0.83 11.88
N PRO A 494 -18.31 0.66 12.01
CA PRO A 494 -17.38 1.52 11.26
C PRO A 494 -17.18 1.16 9.79
N ARG A 495 -17.75 0.04 9.29
CA ARG A 495 -17.37 -0.49 7.97
C ARG A 495 -18.45 -0.62 6.92
N GLN A 496 -19.73 -0.61 7.30
CA GLN A 496 -20.82 -0.75 6.31
C GLN A 496 -21.45 0.56 5.88
N ILE A 497 -21.13 1.65 6.56
CA ILE A 497 -21.41 2.99 6.05
C ILE A 497 -20.05 3.65 5.92
N GLY A 498 -19.78 4.28 4.78
CA GLY A 498 -18.71 5.29 4.66
C GLY A 498 -18.95 6.51 5.56
N LEU A 499 -19.50 6.30 6.76
CA LEU A 499 -19.46 7.24 7.85
C LEU A 499 -18.01 7.29 8.27
N ASN A 500 -17.35 8.36 7.85
CA ASN A 500 -16.54 9.15 8.75
C ASN A 500 -17.09 8.96 10.17
N LEU A 501 -16.43 8.16 11.00
CA LEU A 501 -16.65 8.20 12.45
C LEU A 501 -16.79 9.68 12.79
N THR A 502 -17.94 10.10 13.32
CA THR A 502 -18.20 11.53 13.49
C THR A 502 -17.01 12.11 14.22
N GLN A 503 -16.46 13.21 13.69
CA GLN A 503 -15.24 13.80 14.22
C GLN A 503 -15.34 13.88 15.75
N GLU A 504 -16.50 14.25 16.29
CA GLU A 504 -16.86 14.25 17.71
C GLU A 504 -16.62 12.93 18.49
N TYR A 505 -16.97 11.75 17.95
CA TYR A 505 -16.78 10.48 18.64
C TYR A 505 -15.30 10.09 18.74
N ILE A 506 -14.53 10.29 17.66
CA ILE A 506 -13.08 10.10 17.70
C ILE A 506 -12.46 11.13 18.64
N LEU A 507 -12.88 12.41 18.60
CA LEU A 507 -12.42 13.45 19.52
C LEU A 507 -12.69 13.07 20.98
N HIS A 508 -13.83 12.46 21.29
CA HIS A 508 -14.18 11.98 22.62
C HIS A 508 -13.25 10.84 23.09
N LEU A 509 -12.98 9.85 22.23
CA LEU A 509 -12.07 8.73 22.54
C LEU A 509 -10.62 9.21 22.77
N LEU A 510 -10.16 10.13 21.94
CA LEU A 510 -8.80 10.72 21.98
C LEU A 510 -8.53 11.54 23.24
N LYS A 511 -9.56 12.06 23.92
CA LYS A 511 -9.42 12.77 25.20
C LYS A 511 -9.09 11.85 26.37
N ARG A 512 -9.43 10.55 26.27
CA ARG A 512 -9.49 9.65 27.43
C ARG A 512 -8.44 8.53 27.42
N THR A 513 -7.79 8.24 26.30
CA THR A 513 -6.96 7.04 26.15
C THR A 513 -5.77 7.21 25.20
N GLU A 514 -4.73 6.38 25.33
CA GLU A 514 -3.62 6.31 24.37
C GLU A 514 -4.11 5.88 22.97
N LEU A 515 -3.53 6.41 21.90
CA LEU A 515 -3.97 6.13 20.53
C LEU A 515 -3.95 4.64 20.17
N CYS A 516 -2.99 3.88 20.71
CA CYS A 516 -2.96 2.42 20.52
C CYS A 516 -4.15 1.71 21.18
N THR A 517 -4.71 2.25 22.26
CA THR A 517 -5.92 1.74 22.93
C THR A 517 -7.18 2.13 22.15
N ILE A 518 -7.17 3.28 21.50
CA ILE A 518 -8.26 3.74 20.62
C ILE A 518 -8.30 2.88 19.36
N LEU A 519 -7.15 2.71 18.69
CA LEU A 519 -7.02 1.84 17.52
C LEU A 519 -7.56 0.43 17.81
N LYS A 520 -7.19 -0.17 18.96
CA LYS A 520 -7.75 -1.44 19.44
C LYS A 520 -9.28 -1.48 19.48
N SER A 521 -9.92 -0.35 19.82
CA SER A 521 -11.37 -0.27 20.01
C SER A 521 -12.16 0.05 18.73
N ILE A 522 -11.52 0.64 17.72
CA ILE A 522 -12.17 1.06 16.46
C ILE A 522 -11.85 0.14 15.27
N THR A 523 -10.71 -0.57 15.30
CA THR A 523 -10.37 -1.55 14.25
C THR A 523 -11.12 -2.84 14.52
N ILE A 524 -12.37 -2.91 14.09
CA ILE A 524 -13.14 -4.16 14.08
C ILE A 524 -13.19 -4.64 12.64
N LYS A 525 -12.49 -5.74 12.38
CA LYS A 525 -12.42 -6.36 11.06
C LYS A 525 -13.34 -7.59 11.02
N TYR A 526 -13.80 -7.94 9.83
CA TYR A 526 -14.51 -9.19 9.61
C TYR A 526 -13.49 -10.32 9.77
N PRO A 527 -13.71 -11.33 10.65
CA PRO A 527 -12.90 -12.53 10.68
C PRO A 527 -12.75 -13.10 9.26
N LYS A 528 -11.50 -13.13 8.79
CA LYS A 528 -11.13 -13.67 7.49
C LYS A 528 -10.55 -15.06 7.68
N PHE A 529 -11.10 -16.04 6.98
CA PHE A 529 -10.59 -17.41 6.90
C PHE A 529 -10.06 -17.68 5.49
N HIS A 530 -8.79 -18.08 5.40
CA HIS A 530 -8.22 -18.53 4.12
C HIS A 530 -8.79 -19.91 3.73
N PRO A 531 -8.81 -20.25 2.43
CA PRO A 531 -9.20 -21.58 1.98
C PRO A 531 -8.37 -22.66 2.68
N HIS A 532 -9.04 -23.71 3.17
CA HIS A 532 -8.42 -24.80 3.95
C HIS A 532 -7.69 -24.35 5.24
N SER A 533 -8.07 -23.20 5.81
CA SER A 533 -7.50 -22.73 7.07
C SER A 533 -7.68 -23.76 8.20
N PRO A 534 -6.61 -24.18 8.90
CA PRO A 534 -6.69 -25.15 10.00
C PRO A 534 -7.51 -24.69 11.21
N ILE A 535 -7.83 -23.40 11.29
CA ILE A 535 -8.61 -22.82 12.39
C ILE A 535 -10.04 -22.50 11.98
N MET A 536 -10.43 -22.81 10.75
CA MET A 536 -11.80 -22.63 10.27
C MET A 536 -12.68 -23.79 10.76
N PRO A 537 -13.86 -23.52 11.35
CA PRO A 537 -14.82 -24.54 11.74
C PRO A 537 -15.13 -25.46 10.56
N GLN A 538 -15.19 -26.77 10.80
CA GLN A 538 -15.43 -27.76 9.74
C GLN A 538 -16.79 -27.55 9.08
N GLU A 539 -17.78 -27.09 9.84
CA GLU A 539 -19.10 -26.76 9.35
C GLU A 539 -19.09 -25.61 8.33
N LEU A 540 -18.04 -24.79 8.29
CA LEU A 540 -17.81 -23.74 7.30
C LEU A 540 -16.86 -24.16 6.17
N GLN A 541 -16.24 -25.35 6.26
CA GLN A 541 -15.42 -25.88 5.18
C GLN A 541 -16.30 -26.32 4.00
N LEU A 542 -15.82 -26.03 2.79
CA LEU A 542 -16.58 -26.16 1.56
C LEU A 542 -15.70 -26.84 0.51
N ASN A 543 -16.31 -27.75 -0.28
CA ASN A 543 -15.61 -28.51 -1.30
C ASN A 543 -15.47 -27.67 -2.58
N GLY A 544 -14.28 -27.12 -2.84
CA GLY A 544 -14.00 -26.35 -4.05
C GLY A 544 -12.90 -25.30 -3.86
N ILE A 545 -12.51 -24.63 -4.94
CA ILE A 545 -11.60 -23.48 -4.92
C ILE A 545 -12.46 -22.24 -4.63
N GLU A 546 -12.73 -21.96 -3.35
CA GLU A 546 -13.42 -20.73 -2.96
C GLU A 546 -12.43 -19.63 -2.53
N PRO A 547 -12.78 -18.34 -2.70
CA PRO A 547 -12.02 -17.23 -2.13
C PRO A 547 -12.07 -17.25 -0.59
N ALA A 548 -11.17 -16.49 0.04
CA ALA A 548 -11.16 -16.38 1.50
C ALA A 548 -12.48 -15.79 2.06
N ILE A 549 -13.09 -16.49 3.01
CA ILE A 549 -14.39 -16.14 3.62
C ILE A 549 -14.21 -15.01 4.63
N ARG A 550 -15.11 -14.02 4.62
CA ARG A 550 -15.12 -12.89 5.58
C ARG A 550 -16.48 -12.76 6.24
N LEU A 551 -16.57 -13.10 7.53
CA LEU A 551 -17.83 -13.15 8.27
C LEU A 551 -18.06 -11.90 9.10
N HIS A 552 -19.32 -11.50 9.26
CA HIS A 552 -19.67 -10.43 10.18
C HIS A 552 -19.31 -10.85 11.62
N PRO A 553 -18.57 -10.03 12.40
CA PRO A 553 -17.97 -10.46 13.66
C PRO A 553 -19.00 -10.93 14.69
N VAL A 554 -20.11 -10.20 14.85
CA VAL A 554 -21.17 -10.56 15.81
C VAL A 554 -21.89 -11.85 15.41
N ILE A 555 -22.18 -11.98 14.11
CA ILE A 555 -22.89 -13.14 13.56
C ILE A 555 -22.01 -14.37 13.72
N PHE A 556 -20.71 -14.26 13.39
CA PHE A 556 -19.76 -15.33 13.61
C PHE A 556 -19.62 -15.70 15.08
N ALA A 557 -19.62 -14.73 15.99
CA ALA A 557 -19.56 -14.99 17.43
C ALA A 557 -20.77 -15.82 17.91
N HIS A 558 -21.99 -15.41 17.56
CA HIS A 558 -23.20 -16.17 17.94
C HIS A 558 -23.28 -17.53 17.25
N PHE A 559 -22.82 -17.63 16.00
CA PHE A 559 -22.72 -18.90 15.29
C PHE A 559 -21.70 -19.84 15.95
N LEU A 560 -20.52 -19.34 16.33
CA LEU A 560 -19.49 -20.13 17.00
C LEU A 560 -19.95 -20.60 18.39
N SER A 561 -20.65 -19.74 19.15
CA SER A 561 -21.29 -20.12 20.41
C SER A 561 -22.33 -21.24 20.20
N PHE A 562 -23.16 -21.14 19.16
CA PHE A 562 -24.11 -22.20 18.79
C PHE A 562 -23.39 -23.53 18.53
N LEU A 563 -22.32 -23.52 17.72
CA LEU A 563 -21.55 -24.73 17.42
C LEU A 563 -20.98 -25.35 18.71
N CYS A 564 -20.43 -24.54 19.61
CA CYS A 564 -19.91 -25.03 20.88
C CYS A 564 -21.01 -25.65 21.75
N TYR A 565 -22.18 -25.01 21.89
CA TYR A 565 -23.29 -25.56 22.68
C TYR A 565 -23.86 -26.85 22.08
N TYR A 566 -23.86 -26.98 20.76
CA TYR A 566 -24.26 -28.20 20.08
C TYR A 566 -23.35 -29.38 20.46
N HIS A 567 -22.03 -29.20 20.36
CA HIS A 567 -21.05 -30.23 20.71
C HIS A 567 -20.93 -30.49 22.22
N LEU A 568 -21.32 -29.53 23.06
CA LEU A 568 -21.47 -29.71 24.51
C LEU A 568 -22.80 -30.38 24.91
N HIS A 569 -23.69 -30.65 23.96
CA HIS A 569 -25.04 -31.18 24.19
C HIS A 569 -25.94 -30.30 25.06
N GLU A 570 -25.69 -28.98 25.08
CA GLU A 570 -26.45 -27.99 25.85
C GLU A 570 -27.65 -27.47 25.04
N GLN A 571 -28.72 -28.27 24.97
CA GLN A 571 -29.88 -27.99 24.09
C GLN A 571 -30.54 -26.63 24.34
N ARG A 572 -30.65 -26.19 25.60
CA ARG A 572 -31.27 -24.91 25.95
C ARG A 572 -30.48 -23.73 25.40
N LEU A 573 -29.15 -23.76 25.60
CA LEU A 573 -28.25 -22.69 25.16
C LEU A 573 -28.09 -22.69 23.63
N CYS A 574 -28.09 -23.87 23.02
CA CYS A 574 -28.10 -24.04 21.57
C CYS A 574 -29.32 -23.33 20.93
N LYS A 575 -30.54 -23.61 21.42
CA LYS A 575 -31.77 -22.94 20.96
C LYS A 575 -31.74 -21.42 21.18
N GLN A 576 -31.24 -20.98 22.34
CA GLN A 576 -31.12 -19.55 22.65
C GLN A 576 -30.14 -18.85 21.69
N SER A 577 -28.99 -19.47 21.41
CA SER A 577 -27.99 -18.91 20.49
C SER A 577 -28.52 -18.83 19.06
N LEU A 578 -29.29 -19.83 18.61
CA LEU A 578 -29.94 -19.82 17.30
C LEU A 578 -30.99 -18.71 17.18
N LEU A 579 -31.82 -18.50 18.20
CA LEU A 579 -32.81 -17.42 18.22
C LEU A 579 -32.15 -16.04 18.13
N LEU A 580 -31.07 -15.82 18.89
CA LEU A 580 -30.29 -14.59 18.84
C LEU A 580 -29.65 -14.38 17.47
N LEU A 581 -29.05 -15.43 16.90
CA LEU A 581 -28.45 -15.39 15.56
C LEU A 581 -29.49 -14.97 14.51
N ARG A 582 -30.68 -15.56 14.55
CA ARG A 582 -31.80 -15.21 13.67
C ARG A 582 -32.25 -13.76 13.83
N GLN A 583 -32.41 -13.29 15.08
CA GLN A 583 -32.85 -11.92 15.37
C GLN A 583 -31.85 -10.89 14.85
N ILE A 584 -30.56 -11.12 15.07
CA ILE A 584 -29.48 -10.21 14.63
C ILE A 584 -29.42 -10.15 13.10
N ILE A 585 -29.49 -11.29 12.41
CA ILE A 585 -29.48 -11.33 10.94
C ILE A 585 -30.69 -10.59 10.37
N LEU A 586 -31.89 -10.81 10.93
CA LEU A 586 -33.10 -10.11 10.48
C LEU A 586 -32.99 -8.60 10.68
N GLN A 587 -32.55 -8.15 11.86
CA GLN A 587 -32.33 -6.73 12.14
C GLN A 587 -31.30 -6.10 11.19
N HIS A 588 -30.24 -6.84 10.89
CA HIS A 588 -29.19 -6.40 9.97
C HIS A 588 -29.72 -6.19 8.55
N LEU A 589 -30.42 -7.19 8.02
CA LEU A 589 -30.99 -7.17 6.67
C LEU A 589 -32.09 -6.11 6.49
N THR A 590 -32.88 -5.82 7.54
CA THR A 590 -33.92 -4.79 7.48
C THR A 590 -33.38 -3.38 7.59
N THR A 591 -32.32 -3.18 8.38
CA THR A 591 -31.73 -1.85 8.61
C THR A 591 -30.85 -1.41 7.44
N TYR A 592 -30.18 -2.35 6.76
CA TYR A 592 -29.22 -2.07 5.68
C TYR A 592 -29.42 -3.02 4.49
N PRO A 593 -30.38 -2.74 3.58
CA PRO A 593 -30.73 -3.62 2.46
C PRO A 593 -29.71 -3.56 1.31
N LEU A 594 -28.42 -3.53 1.61
CA LEU A 594 -27.34 -3.44 0.61
C LEU A 594 -27.04 -4.79 -0.07
N TYR A 595 -27.72 -5.88 0.33
CA TYR A 595 -27.66 -7.23 -0.27
C TYR A 595 -26.25 -7.62 -0.71
N THR A 596 -25.31 -7.60 0.23
CA THR A 596 -23.88 -7.81 -0.02
C THR A 596 -23.47 -9.29 0.10
N TYR A 597 -22.28 -9.64 -0.41
CA TYR A 597 -21.65 -10.95 -0.19
C TYR A 597 -21.61 -11.37 1.29
N HIS A 598 -21.41 -10.42 2.21
CA HIS A 598 -21.39 -10.69 3.66
C HIS A 598 -22.76 -11.09 4.22
N ASP A 599 -23.84 -10.58 3.63
CA ASP A 599 -25.21 -10.89 4.02
C ASP A 599 -25.57 -12.32 3.60
N ALA A 600 -25.13 -12.74 2.40
CA ALA A 600 -25.26 -14.12 1.95
C ALA A 600 -24.52 -15.11 2.87
N LEU A 601 -23.28 -14.80 3.28
CA LEU A 601 -22.54 -15.63 4.24
C LEU A 601 -23.20 -15.71 5.62
N SER A 602 -23.85 -14.62 6.05
CA SER A 602 -24.58 -14.58 7.31
C SER A 602 -25.79 -15.54 7.29
N LEU A 603 -26.53 -15.55 6.19
CA LEU A 603 -27.62 -16.51 5.96
C LEU A 603 -27.13 -17.95 5.86
N ILE A 604 -25.95 -18.20 5.28
CA ILE A 604 -25.34 -19.53 5.29
C ILE A 604 -25.09 -20.00 6.73
N CYS A 605 -24.49 -19.17 7.59
CA CYS A 605 -24.26 -19.53 8.98
C CYS A 605 -25.56 -19.91 9.70
N LEU A 606 -26.63 -19.16 9.47
CA LEU A 606 -27.96 -19.47 10.01
C LEU A 606 -28.53 -20.77 9.45
N GLY A 607 -28.41 -20.99 8.14
CA GLY A 607 -28.87 -22.22 7.49
C GLY A 607 -28.16 -23.47 8.00
N ILE A 608 -26.85 -23.37 8.24
CA ILE A 608 -26.06 -24.44 8.86
C ILE A 608 -26.57 -24.76 10.26
N ALA A 609 -26.82 -23.73 11.07
CA ALA A 609 -27.30 -23.91 12.42
C ALA A 609 -28.67 -24.61 12.45
N HIS A 610 -29.61 -24.21 11.58
CA HIS A 610 -30.89 -24.90 11.40
C HIS A 610 -30.72 -26.35 10.94
N GLN A 611 -29.80 -26.61 10.00
CA GLN A 611 -29.54 -27.96 9.50
C GLN A 611 -29.02 -28.89 10.61
N MET A 612 -28.12 -28.41 11.47
CA MET A 612 -27.53 -29.21 12.55
C MET A 612 -28.56 -29.65 13.61
N ILE A 613 -29.62 -28.86 13.82
CA ILE A 613 -30.71 -29.21 14.74
C ILE A 613 -31.89 -29.93 14.07
N GLY A 614 -31.79 -30.25 12.77
CA GLY A 614 -32.81 -30.98 12.02
C GLY A 614 -33.95 -30.11 11.44
N GLU A 615 -33.81 -28.79 11.42
CA GLU A 615 -34.81 -27.88 10.82
C GLU A 615 -34.55 -27.68 9.31
N SER A 616 -34.73 -28.75 8.53
CA SER A 616 -34.39 -28.78 7.10
C SER A 616 -35.12 -27.71 6.26
N TYR A 617 -36.38 -27.41 6.58
CA TYR A 617 -37.12 -26.35 5.88
C TYR A 617 -36.50 -24.96 6.11
N SER A 618 -36.25 -24.60 7.37
CA SER A 618 -35.61 -23.33 7.74
C SER A 618 -34.22 -23.18 7.13
N ALA A 619 -33.44 -24.27 7.16
CA ALA A 619 -32.11 -24.32 6.54
C ALA A 619 -32.18 -24.05 5.03
N ARG A 620 -33.11 -24.72 4.33
CA ARG A 620 -33.32 -24.55 2.89
C ARG A 620 -33.71 -23.11 2.55
N GLN A 621 -34.60 -22.48 3.30
CA GLN A 621 -34.98 -21.08 3.07
C GLN A 621 -33.77 -20.14 3.20
N CYS A 622 -32.93 -20.33 4.21
CA CYS A 622 -31.72 -19.52 4.40
C CYS A 622 -30.75 -19.66 3.22
N PHE A 623 -30.50 -20.89 2.76
CA PHE A 623 -29.60 -21.11 1.63
C PHE A 623 -30.19 -20.59 0.31
N LEU A 624 -31.50 -20.73 0.08
CA LEU A 624 -32.18 -20.16 -1.09
C LEU A 624 -32.01 -18.64 -1.10
N GLN A 625 -32.27 -17.98 0.02
CA GLN A 625 -32.12 -16.54 0.13
C GLN A 625 -30.66 -16.10 -0.07
N ALA A 626 -29.68 -16.84 0.46
CA ALA A 626 -28.26 -16.57 0.23
C ALA A 626 -27.89 -16.64 -1.26
N THR A 627 -28.37 -17.65 -2.00
CA THR A 627 -28.12 -17.76 -3.45
C THR A 627 -28.81 -16.67 -4.28
N GLN A 628 -29.93 -16.12 -3.80
CA GLN A 628 -30.59 -15.00 -4.47
C GLN A 628 -29.79 -13.70 -4.33
N ILE A 629 -29.12 -13.51 -3.18
CA ILE A 629 -28.32 -12.33 -2.88
C ILE A 629 -27.00 -12.32 -3.67
N ASP A 630 -26.29 -13.44 -3.73
CA ASP A 630 -25.03 -13.54 -4.47
C ASP A 630 -24.92 -14.88 -5.20
N LYS A 631 -25.28 -14.86 -6.48
CA LYS A 631 -25.27 -16.03 -7.38
C LYS A 631 -23.86 -16.45 -7.82
N HIS A 632 -22.88 -15.55 -7.75
CA HIS A 632 -21.57 -15.75 -8.37
C HIS A 632 -20.49 -16.19 -7.37
N ASN A 633 -20.58 -15.76 -6.09
CA ASN A 633 -19.54 -16.02 -5.10
C ASN A 633 -19.95 -17.03 -4.01
N VAL A 634 -21.16 -17.59 -4.08
CA VAL A 634 -21.72 -18.44 -3.02
C VAL A 634 -22.11 -19.83 -3.55
N THR A 635 -21.15 -20.49 -4.18
CA THR A 635 -21.22 -21.90 -4.63
C THR A 635 -21.60 -22.87 -3.50
N SER A 636 -21.20 -22.54 -2.28
CA SER A 636 -21.50 -23.27 -1.05
C SER A 636 -22.97 -23.32 -0.65
N ALA A 637 -23.72 -22.23 -0.82
CA ALA A 637 -25.15 -22.23 -0.56
C ALA A 637 -25.89 -23.12 -1.58
N ALA A 638 -25.47 -23.10 -2.84
CA ALA A 638 -26.01 -23.96 -3.89
C ALA A 638 -25.71 -25.46 -3.66
N MET A 639 -24.49 -25.82 -3.25
CA MET A 639 -24.13 -27.21 -2.91
C MET A 639 -24.85 -27.73 -1.65
N ARG A 640 -25.09 -26.87 -0.65
CA ARG A 640 -25.87 -27.26 0.53
C ARG A 640 -27.35 -27.36 0.23
N LEU A 641 -27.88 -26.51 -0.65
CA LEU A 641 -29.24 -26.62 -1.19
C LEU A 641 -29.48 -27.97 -1.88
N SER A 642 -28.54 -28.45 -2.69
CA SER A 642 -28.66 -29.75 -3.34
C SER A 642 -28.66 -30.92 -2.35
N ASN A 643 -27.96 -30.78 -1.21
CA ASN A 643 -27.91 -31.79 -0.15
C ASN A 643 -29.14 -31.77 0.78
N CYS A 644 -29.94 -30.70 0.78
CA CYS A 644 -31.21 -30.62 1.50
C CYS A 644 -32.37 -31.34 0.76
N ASN A 645 -32.11 -32.01 -0.37
CA ASN A 645 -33.09 -32.81 -1.09
C ASN A 645 -32.88 -34.31 -0.81
N VAL A 646 -33.14 -34.74 0.42
CA VAL A 646 -33.59 -36.11 0.72
C VAL A 646 -34.50 -35.99 1.95
N ASP A 647 -35.79 -35.80 1.68
CA ASP A 647 -36.94 -36.45 2.34
C ASP A 647 -38.25 -35.85 1.81
#